data_AF-A0A518H8S3-F1
#
_entry.id   AF-A0A518H8S3-F1
#
_cell.length_a   1.000
_cell.length_b   1.000
_cell.length_c   1.000
_cell.angle_alpha   90.00
_cell.angle_beta   90.00
_cell.angle_gamma   90.00
#
_symmetry.space_group_name_H-M   'P 1'
#
loop_
_entity.id
_entity.type
_entity.pdbx_description
1 polymer ?
#
loop_
_entity_poly.entity_id
_entity_poly.type
_entity_poly.pdbx_seq_one_letter_code
_entity_poly.pdbx_strand_id
1 'polypeptide(L)'
;MLDRSPRRRPARAKTCLRATVNRRHRLEIEVVEPRTLLSVGVESVGGTLHVEGTSNPDQIQVIRILDEVVVKDSGSDVARVPFQSVNAIEIVGGAENDEIFIFSNINIKTTISGNEGDDSLIGSSGGDILIGGPGIDKLVGNGGFNFYAEGENLAPLPGLNLDLDTGLFLGNQVVPSAQTDLDGNSLTLNSSEVRQLLDRASAASPSDDAIIAIVDRGGRILGVRVEDGVSQSILLDPTALTFAIDGALAKARTGAFFANDTAPLTSRTVQALSESTILQREVESNPNFTEPNSTQRGPGTVARIGIGGHFPRNVNFTPQVDLAQIEHTNRDTTFHPGQDRIKGTADDIELPNRFNIPDEAIPDRLLEQDLFIKPPDSYGFVSGLLPGAQPRGVSTLPGGLPILRAFKTEIKGIERLRASIIGGLGVFFPGDTGFAIEENSTLNGLAYDPEKRDRSQEAEAIAIAALGGVIDVTKPSLAGPLRINDLGGVPRVDSIVLPLGRIDLVGITLPIYGGHGFQGIRSVQIQMARLGISATGSRGTVNGVDLPVTTGADGVPGTGDEESVIPGQIVPEGFLVEPQDAQDGGLTRGDVIRLTAQAIAQANQTRAAIRLPLDESTRMIIAVTYTQGNVIGLYRMPDATYFSLDVAVAKARNVAYYADSDKLQEVDHLPGVPRGAAFTNRTIRYASLPFFPSGQDNYPPGPFSKLNDGQVSVRSALNSGPPLPATAFQSVGGFDAFNPQTNFRDPTNILNQNGIVFFPGSAPIYKDIDGDGVRELVGGLGISGDGIDQDDVVTYYGSKGYEPPFTVPRADQTKFRNVRLPYIKFNRQPLNRQFEIPQPSPVLEGIGPLP
;
A
#
# COMPACT_ATOMS: atom_id res chain seq x y z
N MET A 1 -19.15 -18.71 90.81
CA MET A 1 -20.61 -18.51 90.59
C MET A 1 -20.83 -17.21 89.75
N LEU A 2 -22.05 -16.68 89.50
CA LEU A 2 -22.46 -15.74 88.38
C LEU A 2 -23.37 -14.53 88.88
N ASP A 3 -24.00 -13.53 88.19
CA ASP A 3 -24.24 -12.96 86.80
C ASP A 3 -24.96 -11.54 86.92
N ARG A 4 -25.39 -10.63 85.98
CA ARG A 4 -25.33 -10.36 84.50
C ARG A 4 -25.36 -8.82 84.10
N SER A 5 -26.42 -8.21 83.47
CA SER A 5 -26.50 -6.77 82.95
C SER A 5 -27.96 -6.25 82.67
N PRO A 6 -28.31 -4.95 82.36
CA PRO A 6 -28.27 -4.34 80.98
C PRO A 6 -28.16 -2.75 80.81
N ARG A 7 -29.17 -2.01 80.22
CA ARG A 7 -29.13 -0.64 79.54
C ARG A 7 -30.54 0.09 79.57
N ARG A 8 -30.94 1.34 79.15
CA ARG A 8 -30.46 2.71 78.69
C ARG A 8 -31.62 3.80 78.83
N ARG A 9 -31.57 5.10 78.36
CA ARG A 9 -32.55 6.22 78.78
C ARG A 9 -32.82 7.54 77.90
N PRO A 10 -33.81 8.46 78.27
CA PRO A 10 -34.28 9.79 77.66
C PRO A 10 -33.99 11.12 78.51
N ALA A 11 -34.54 12.39 78.46
CA ALA A 11 -35.76 13.21 78.01
C ALA A 11 -35.45 14.79 77.93
N ARG A 12 -36.22 15.96 78.00
CA ARG A 12 -37.60 16.64 78.15
C ARG A 12 -37.42 18.24 77.97
N ALA A 13 -38.22 19.36 78.21
CA ALA A 13 -39.62 19.98 78.33
C ALA A 13 -39.52 21.54 78.75
N LYS A 14 -40.44 22.58 78.83
CA LYS A 14 -41.80 23.09 78.32
C LYS A 14 -42.22 24.54 78.88
N THR A 15 -43.13 25.37 78.25
CA THR A 15 -44.08 26.50 78.78
C THR A 15 -43.58 27.98 79.13
N CYS A 16 -44.29 29.16 79.27
CA CYS A 16 -45.69 29.78 79.01
C CYS A 16 -45.88 31.38 79.21
N LEU A 17 -47.02 32.01 78.79
CA LEU A 17 -47.82 33.26 79.22
C LEU A 17 -47.54 34.80 78.87
N ARG A 18 -48.65 35.58 78.69
CA ARG A 18 -48.93 37.08 78.62
C ARG A 18 -48.73 37.90 77.30
N ALA A 19 -49.08 39.22 77.28
CA ALA A 19 -49.84 39.85 76.15
C ALA A 19 -49.29 41.15 75.47
N THR A 20 -49.79 41.37 74.24
CA THR A 20 -49.84 42.59 73.38
C THR A 20 -48.56 43.36 73.03
N VAL A 21 -48.04 43.13 71.82
CA VAL A 21 -47.22 44.10 71.05
C VAL A 21 -47.64 44.04 69.57
N ASN A 22 -47.79 45.20 68.93
CA ASN A 22 -48.11 45.30 67.50
C ASN A 22 -46.91 44.89 66.64
N ARG A 23 -47.02 43.80 65.89
CA ARG A 23 -46.04 43.35 64.88
C ARG A 23 -46.73 43.14 63.55
N ARG A 24 -46.24 43.82 62.51
CA ARG A 24 -46.60 43.57 61.11
C ARG A 24 -46.43 42.08 60.82
N HIS A 25 -47.44 41.43 60.25
CA HIS A 25 -47.22 40.13 59.60
C HIS A 25 -46.30 40.37 58.41
N ARG A 26 -45.09 39.82 58.48
CA ARG A 26 -44.21 39.71 57.33
C ARG A 26 -44.75 38.56 56.50
N LEU A 27 -45.19 38.85 55.27
CA LEU A 27 -45.43 37.81 54.30
C LEU A 27 -44.05 37.25 53.92
N GLU A 28 -43.69 36.12 54.52
CA GLU A 28 -42.53 35.35 54.10
C GLU A 28 -43.01 34.45 52.96
N ILE A 29 -42.90 35.00 51.74
CA ILE A 29 -42.89 34.22 50.51
C ILE A 29 -41.57 33.46 50.54
N GLU A 30 -41.63 32.13 50.65
CA GLU A 30 -40.50 31.31 50.24
C GLU A 30 -40.27 31.56 48.76
N VAL A 31 -39.07 32.04 48.42
CA VAL A 31 -38.59 31.98 47.04
C VAL A 31 -38.39 30.50 46.76
N VAL A 32 -39.39 29.89 46.12
CA VAL A 32 -39.22 28.61 45.43
C VAL A 32 -37.96 28.75 44.59
N GLU A 33 -37.06 27.78 44.72
CA GLU A 33 -35.79 27.73 43.99
C GLU A 33 -36.03 28.13 42.54
N PRO A 34 -35.24 29.07 41.97
CA PRO A 34 -35.38 29.41 40.58
C PRO A 34 -35.14 28.11 39.81
N ARG A 35 -36.21 27.59 39.19
CA ARG A 35 -36.07 26.44 38.30
C ARG A 35 -35.06 26.84 37.24
N THR A 36 -33.86 26.27 37.32
CA THR A 36 -33.14 25.95 36.12
C THR A 36 -34.15 25.24 35.23
N LEU A 37 -34.44 25.86 34.10
CA LEU A 37 -35.02 25.12 32.99
C LEU A 37 -34.08 23.93 32.75
N LEU A 38 -34.64 22.78 32.37
CA LEU A 38 -33.81 21.75 31.78
C LEU A 38 -33.20 22.41 30.54
N SER A 39 -31.88 22.57 30.59
CA SER A 39 -31.08 23.27 29.60
C SER A 39 -29.76 22.55 29.55
N VAL A 40 -29.31 22.26 28.34
CA VAL A 40 -28.06 21.55 28.03
C VAL A 40 -26.94 21.92 29.01
N GLY A 41 -26.46 20.93 29.77
CA GLY A 41 -25.31 21.04 30.63
C GLY A 41 -24.04 21.19 29.79
N VAL A 42 -23.13 22.07 30.21
CA VAL A 42 -21.83 22.22 29.54
C VAL A 42 -20.73 22.39 30.57
N GLU A 43 -19.71 21.54 30.50
CA GLU A 43 -18.48 21.68 31.27
C GLU A 43 -17.23 21.51 30.40
N SER A 44 -16.06 21.95 30.89
CA SER A 44 -14.79 21.71 30.20
C SER A 44 -13.75 21.20 31.18
N VAL A 45 -13.29 19.98 30.92
CA VAL A 45 -12.42 19.19 31.80
C VAL A 45 -11.28 18.63 30.98
N GLY A 46 -10.04 18.79 31.43
CA GLY A 46 -8.84 18.31 30.73
C GLY A 46 -8.57 18.93 29.33
N GLY A 47 -9.40 19.87 28.89
CA GLY A 47 -9.41 20.40 27.52
C GLY A 47 -10.38 19.66 26.58
N THR A 48 -11.20 18.75 27.08
CA THR A 48 -12.46 18.38 26.40
C THR A 48 -13.54 19.41 26.75
N LEU A 49 -14.47 19.63 25.83
CA LEU A 49 -15.74 20.34 26.06
C LEU A 49 -16.85 19.29 26.07
N HIS A 50 -17.42 19.00 27.25
CA HIS A 50 -18.53 18.07 27.41
C HIS A 50 -19.85 18.84 27.35
N VAL A 51 -20.82 18.31 26.64
CA VAL A 51 -22.16 18.87 26.42
C VAL A 51 -23.16 17.74 26.67
N GLU A 52 -24.10 17.94 27.59
CA GLU A 52 -25.08 16.93 28.03
C GLU A 52 -26.49 17.52 27.91
N GLY A 53 -27.31 17.02 26.99
CA GLY A 53 -28.66 17.49 26.75
C GLY A 53 -29.67 17.04 27.82
N THR A 54 -30.96 17.07 27.46
CA THR A 54 -32.07 16.89 28.39
C THR A 54 -32.93 15.67 28.08
N SER A 55 -34.00 15.45 28.86
CA SER A 55 -35.00 14.41 28.58
C SER A 55 -36.17 14.96 27.74
N ASN A 56 -35.85 15.81 26.77
CA ASN A 56 -36.78 16.46 25.84
C ASN A 56 -35.98 16.79 24.57
N PRO A 57 -36.64 16.98 23.40
CA PRO A 57 -35.98 17.39 22.16
C PRO A 57 -35.18 18.70 22.30
N ASP A 58 -33.86 18.60 22.23
CA ASP A 58 -32.92 19.71 22.28
C ASP A 58 -32.46 20.12 20.86
N GLN A 59 -31.99 21.36 20.70
CA GLN A 59 -31.40 21.86 19.44
C GLN A 59 -29.98 22.38 19.67
N ILE A 60 -29.05 21.43 19.83
CA ILE A 60 -27.66 21.69 20.22
C ILE A 60 -26.85 22.18 19.01
N GLN A 61 -26.32 23.40 19.08
CA GLN A 61 -25.46 23.96 18.03
C GLN A 61 -24.09 24.39 18.57
N VAL A 62 -23.01 23.89 17.96
CA VAL A 62 -21.63 24.24 18.36
C VAL A 62 -20.93 24.99 17.23
N ILE A 63 -20.57 26.25 17.50
CA ILE A 63 -20.03 27.17 16.48
C ILE A 63 -18.79 27.92 16.97
N ARG A 64 -17.76 28.05 16.13
CA ARG A 64 -16.65 28.97 16.41
C ARG A 64 -17.05 30.40 16.07
N ILE A 65 -16.89 31.32 17.02
CA ILE A 65 -17.03 32.77 16.81
C ILE A 65 -15.73 33.45 17.24
N LEU A 66 -14.98 34.00 16.28
CA LEU A 66 -13.63 34.54 16.47
C LEU A 66 -12.71 33.49 17.12
N ASP A 67 -12.37 33.64 18.40
CA ASP A 67 -11.49 32.73 19.15
C ASP A 67 -12.22 32.01 20.31
N GLU A 68 -13.56 32.01 20.30
CA GLU A 68 -14.41 31.24 21.21
C GLU A 68 -15.12 30.11 20.45
N VAL A 69 -15.28 28.97 21.12
CA VAL A 69 -16.34 27.99 20.81
C VAL A 69 -17.58 28.40 21.61
N VAL A 70 -18.71 28.52 20.93
CA VAL A 70 -20.00 28.83 21.52
C VAL A 70 -20.89 27.60 21.39
N VAL A 71 -21.39 27.10 22.51
CA VAL A 71 -22.44 26.08 22.56
C VAL A 71 -23.77 26.79 22.72
N LYS A 72 -24.75 26.38 21.93
CA LYS A 72 -26.13 26.87 21.95
C LYS A 72 -27.12 25.73 22.12
N ASP A 73 -28.25 26.05 22.69
CA ASP A 73 -29.49 25.27 22.68
C ASP A 73 -30.60 26.17 22.13
N SER A 74 -31.39 25.68 21.18
CA SER A 74 -32.58 26.39 20.66
C SER A 74 -32.26 27.82 20.19
N GLY A 75 -31.05 27.98 19.63
CA GLY A 75 -30.46 29.26 19.19
C GLY A 75 -29.86 30.15 20.29
N SER A 76 -30.12 29.88 21.57
CA SER A 76 -29.64 30.64 22.74
C SER A 76 -28.22 30.23 23.14
N ASP A 77 -27.36 31.18 23.49
CA ASP A 77 -26.00 30.88 23.99
C ASP A 77 -26.07 30.22 25.38
N VAL A 78 -25.59 28.98 25.49
CA VAL A 78 -25.52 28.21 26.74
C VAL A 78 -24.13 28.37 27.37
N ALA A 79 -23.07 28.22 26.56
CA ALA A 79 -21.69 28.30 27.04
C ALA A 79 -20.75 28.93 26.01
N ARG A 80 -19.65 29.50 26.50
CA ARG A 80 -18.55 30.07 25.71
C ARG A 80 -17.21 29.67 26.32
N VAL A 81 -16.33 29.06 25.52
CA VAL A 81 -14.98 28.65 25.95
C VAL A 81 -13.93 29.07 24.91
N PRO A 82 -12.68 29.39 25.30
CA PRO A 82 -11.65 29.74 24.34
C PRO A 82 -11.33 28.56 23.41
N PHE A 83 -11.30 28.80 22.10
CA PHE A 83 -11.01 27.78 21.09
C PHE A 83 -9.63 27.11 21.31
N GLN A 84 -8.64 27.89 21.77
CA GLN A 84 -7.29 27.40 22.08
C GLN A 84 -7.20 26.49 23.32
N SER A 85 -8.30 26.32 24.09
CA SER A 85 -8.36 25.37 25.21
C SER A 85 -9.16 24.09 24.91
N VAL A 86 -9.75 23.96 23.72
CA VAL A 86 -10.57 22.81 23.33
C VAL A 86 -9.78 21.89 22.40
N ASN A 87 -9.45 20.69 22.90
CA ASN A 87 -8.74 19.62 22.20
C ASN A 87 -9.69 18.50 21.70
N ALA A 88 -10.90 18.44 22.26
CA ALA A 88 -11.96 17.50 21.94
C ALA A 88 -13.32 18.10 22.28
N ILE A 89 -14.39 17.64 21.62
CA ILE A 89 -15.77 17.97 21.99
C ILE A 89 -16.54 16.66 22.14
N GLU A 90 -17.28 16.50 23.23
CA GLU A 90 -18.08 15.31 23.51
C GLU A 90 -19.52 15.79 23.79
N ILE A 91 -20.49 15.31 23.02
CA ILE A 91 -21.89 15.72 23.10
C ILE A 91 -22.75 14.48 23.32
N VAL A 92 -23.64 14.56 24.29
CA VAL A 92 -24.73 13.61 24.54
C VAL A 92 -26.03 14.37 24.32
N GLY A 93 -26.93 13.82 23.50
CA GLY A 93 -28.30 14.30 23.32
C GLY A 93 -29.10 14.04 24.61
N GLY A 94 -29.90 12.98 24.64
CA GLY A 94 -30.49 12.52 25.89
C GLY A 94 -31.61 11.53 25.72
N ALA A 95 -32.83 12.03 25.51
CA ALA A 95 -34.02 11.22 25.20
C ALA A 95 -35.12 12.08 24.58
N GLU A 96 -35.90 11.45 23.68
CA GLU A 96 -36.69 12.09 22.62
C GLU A 96 -35.78 12.66 21.50
N ASN A 97 -36.35 13.05 20.36
CA ASN A 97 -35.60 13.28 19.11
C ASN A 97 -34.78 14.60 19.10
N ASP A 98 -33.45 14.51 19.03
CA ASP A 98 -32.52 15.64 19.10
C ASP A 98 -31.96 16.12 17.74
N GLU A 99 -31.69 17.44 17.63
CA GLU A 99 -31.00 18.04 16.48
C GLU A 99 -29.64 18.61 16.92
N ILE A 100 -28.55 17.89 16.63
CA ILE A 100 -27.19 18.24 17.07
C ILE A 100 -26.33 18.62 15.86
N PHE A 101 -25.91 19.89 15.78
CA PHE A 101 -25.18 20.44 14.63
C PHE A 101 -23.89 21.16 15.02
N ILE A 102 -22.75 20.64 14.55
CA ILE A 102 -21.44 21.29 14.70
C ILE A 102 -21.07 22.02 13.41
N PHE A 103 -20.82 23.33 13.50
CA PHE A 103 -20.48 24.13 12.33
C PHE A 103 -19.10 23.76 11.76
N SER A 104 -18.99 23.72 10.43
CA SER A 104 -17.77 23.38 9.68
C SER A 104 -16.58 24.36 9.84
N ASN A 105 -16.66 25.33 10.77
CA ASN A 105 -15.55 26.16 11.22
C ASN A 105 -14.91 25.67 12.54
N ILE A 106 -15.43 24.58 13.12
CA ILE A 106 -14.79 23.74 14.13
C ILE A 106 -13.99 22.65 13.40
N ASN A 107 -12.67 22.62 13.59
CA ASN A 107 -11.79 21.53 13.14
C ASN A 107 -11.10 20.93 14.37
N ILE A 108 -11.92 20.30 15.22
CA ILE A 108 -11.55 19.63 16.46
C ILE A 108 -12.30 18.30 16.42
N LYS A 109 -11.65 17.18 16.73
CA LYS A 109 -12.31 15.87 16.77
C LYS A 109 -13.48 15.88 17.77
N THR A 110 -14.62 15.36 17.35
CA THR A 110 -15.84 15.33 18.17
C THR A 110 -16.35 13.92 18.40
N THR A 111 -17.18 13.75 19.41
CA THR A 111 -17.98 12.55 19.66
C THR A 111 -19.39 13.01 19.99
N ILE A 112 -20.39 12.45 19.31
CA ILE A 112 -21.80 12.77 19.48
C ILE A 112 -22.55 11.46 19.72
N SER A 113 -23.40 11.42 20.74
CA SER A 113 -24.27 10.27 21.07
C SER A 113 -25.70 10.76 21.27
N GLY A 114 -26.64 10.30 20.46
CA GLY A 114 -28.05 10.69 20.52
C GLY A 114 -28.80 10.07 21.71
N ASN A 115 -28.72 8.74 21.79
CA ASN A 115 -29.43 7.82 22.69
C ASN A 115 -30.88 7.50 22.25
N GLU A 116 -31.89 7.76 23.07
CA GLU A 116 -33.27 7.30 22.83
C GLU A 116 -34.12 8.32 22.01
N GLY A 117 -33.97 8.34 20.68
CA GLY A 117 -34.73 9.23 19.78
C GLY A 117 -34.63 8.82 18.30
N ASP A 118 -35.35 9.50 17.38
CA ASP A 118 -34.96 9.50 15.94
C ASP A 118 -34.13 10.78 15.66
N ASP A 119 -32.83 10.72 15.90
CA ASP A 119 -31.99 11.92 16.03
C ASP A 119 -31.41 12.41 14.69
N SER A 120 -30.81 13.61 14.72
CA SER A 120 -30.13 14.22 13.57
C SER A 120 -28.77 14.77 14.00
N LEU A 121 -27.74 13.94 13.86
CA LEU A 121 -26.39 14.21 14.37
C LEU A 121 -25.43 14.62 13.23
N ILE A 122 -24.93 15.85 13.32
CA ILE A 122 -24.10 16.45 12.27
C ILE A 122 -22.76 16.93 12.84
N GLY A 123 -21.70 16.26 12.40
CA GLY A 123 -20.32 16.46 12.83
C GLY A 123 -19.65 17.73 12.30
N SER A 124 -18.40 17.91 12.72
CA SER A 124 -17.54 19.08 12.52
C SER A 124 -16.79 19.05 11.17
N SER A 125 -15.71 19.83 11.03
CA SER A 125 -14.74 19.64 9.94
C SER A 125 -13.53 18.76 10.31
N GLY A 126 -13.46 18.33 11.58
CA GLY A 126 -12.51 17.35 12.11
C GLY A 126 -12.87 15.91 11.73
N GLY A 127 -12.30 14.94 12.46
CA GLY A 127 -12.65 13.53 12.33
C GLY A 127 -13.35 13.04 13.59
N ASP A 128 -14.59 12.57 13.42
CA ASP A 128 -15.58 12.51 14.50
C ASP A 128 -16.13 11.09 14.72
N ILE A 129 -16.84 10.90 15.83
CA ILE A 129 -17.58 9.67 16.16
C ILE A 129 -19.04 10.07 16.35
N LEU A 130 -19.94 9.53 15.53
CA LEU A 130 -21.38 9.72 15.65
C LEU A 130 -22.02 8.40 16.07
N ILE A 131 -22.84 8.43 17.11
CA ILE A 131 -23.63 7.29 17.59
C ILE A 131 -25.06 7.81 17.67
N GLY A 132 -26.00 7.25 16.90
CA GLY A 132 -27.42 7.56 17.06
C GLY A 132 -27.92 6.92 18.35
N GLY A 133 -28.53 5.76 18.21
CA GLY A 133 -28.87 4.88 19.33
C GLY A 133 -30.13 4.05 19.04
N PRO A 134 -30.98 3.82 20.06
CA PRO A 134 -32.28 3.19 19.89
C PRO A 134 -33.35 4.00 19.09
N GLY A 135 -33.14 4.24 17.79
CA GLY A 135 -34.19 4.78 16.90
C GLY A 135 -33.89 4.75 15.39
N ILE A 136 -34.33 5.79 14.65
CA ILE A 136 -34.09 5.99 13.20
C ILE A 136 -33.32 7.30 12.95
N ASP A 137 -32.08 7.29 13.39
CA ASP A 137 -31.17 8.43 13.42
C ASP A 137 -30.62 8.80 12.03
N LYS A 138 -30.14 10.04 11.89
CA LYS A 138 -29.52 10.56 10.66
C LYS A 138 -28.15 11.12 10.97
N LEU A 139 -27.11 10.45 10.49
CA LEU A 139 -25.73 10.73 10.88
C LEU A 139 -24.93 11.31 9.70
N VAL A 140 -24.30 12.48 9.90
CA VAL A 140 -23.51 13.19 8.86
C VAL A 140 -22.22 13.77 9.44
N GLY A 141 -21.09 13.11 9.26
CA GLY A 141 -19.79 13.53 9.84
C GLY A 141 -19.13 14.77 9.21
N ASN A 142 -19.67 15.32 8.11
CA ASN A 142 -19.15 16.49 7.38
C ASN A 142 -17.69 16.38 6.90
N GLY A 143 -16.70 16.63 7.76
CA GLY A 143 -15.28 16.72 7.41
C GLY A 143 -14.46 15.46 7.65
N GLY A 144 -13.14 15.64 7.75
CA GLY A 144 -12.14 14.64 8.15
C GLY A 144 -12.35 13.18 7.73
N PHE A 145 -12.44 12.31 8.73
CA PHE A 145 -12.66 10.87 8.65
C PHE A 145 -13.50 10.52 9.87
N ASN A 146 -14.64 9.85 9.67
CA ASN A 146 -15.65 9.72 10.73
C ASN A 146 -16.10 8.29 10.94
N PHE A 147 -16.43 7.98 12.20
CA PHE A 147 -17.05 6.75 12.64
C PHE A 147 -18.55 7.00 12.89
N TYR A 148 -19.37 5.98 12.64
CA TYR A 148 -20.83 6.01 12.71
C TYR A 148 -21.30 4.75 13.42
N ALA A 149 -22.25 4.81 14.32
CA ALA A 149 -22.89 3.64 14.93
C ALA A 149 -24.38 3.92 15.17
N GLU A 150 -25.18 2.86 15.14
CA GLU A 150 -26.60 2.84 15.52
C GLU A 150 -27.41 3.95 14.83
N GLY A 151 -27.57 3.92 13.49
CA GLY A 151 -28.36 4.93 12.75
C GLY A 151 -28.38 4.84 11.20
N GLU A 152 -29.31 5.55 10.53
CA GLU A 152 -29.33 5.66 9.06
C GLU A 152 -28.26 6.65 8.54
N ASN A 153 -27.24 6.09 7.89
CA ASN A 153 -26.06 6.80 7.40
C ASN A 153 -26.30 7.52 6.05
N LEU A 154 -27.02 8.65 6.09
CA LEU A 154 -27.32 9.52 4.95
C LEU A 154 -26.10 10.31 4.45
N ALA A 155 -25.18 9.66 3.75
CA ALA A 155 -23.92 10.26 3.29
C ALA A 155 -24.07 11.36 2.20
N PRO A 156 -23.44 12.54 2.38
CA PRO A 156 -23.10 13.46 1.31
C PRO A 156 -21.58 13.70 1.20
N LEU A 157 -21.07 13.75 -0.04
CA LEU A 157 -19.69 14.11 -0.43
C LEU A 157 -18.60 13.04 -0.17
N PRO A 158 -17.44 13.11 -0.87
CA PRO A 158 -16.43 12.05 -0.84
C PRO A 158 -15.47 12.22 0.33
N GLY A 159 -15.70 11.43 1.38
CA GLY A 159 -14.80 11.18 2.50
C GLY A 159 -14.96 9.72 2.94
N LEU A 160 -13.93 9.12 3.54
CA LEU A 160 -14.08 7.75 4.02
C LEU A 160 -14.74 7.74 5.40
N ASN A 161 -16.00 7.32 5.39
CA ASN A 161 -16.92 7.27 6.52
C ASN A 161 -17.12 5.81 6.92
N LEU A 162 -17.07 5.48 8.20
CA LEU A 162 -17.01 4.11 8.71
C LEU A 162 -18.23 3.81 9.60
N ASP A 163 -19.13 2.99 9.08
CA ASP A 163 -20.21 2.38 9.84
C ASP A 163 -19.62 1.26 10.73
N LEU A 164 -19.89 1.33 12.03
CA LEU A 164 -19.40 0.41 13.07
C LEU A 164 -20.33 -0.78 13.28
N ASP A 165 -21.62 -0.63 13.01
CA ASP A 165 -22.63 -1.69 13.12
C ASP A 165 -22.35 -2.75 12.07
N THR A 166 -22.18 -2.30 10.82
CA THR A 166 -21.79 -3.15 9.70
C THR A 166 -20.27 -3.32 9.61
N GLY A 167 -19.48 -2.44 10.25
CA GLY A 167 -18.02 -2.39 10.16
C GLY A 167 -17.49 -1.99 8.78
N LEU A 168 -18.38 -1.60 7.86
CA LEU A 168 -18.08 -1.28 6.48
C LEU A 168 -17.82 0.22 6.31
N PHE A 169 -16.95 0.54 5.35
CA PHE A 169 -16.87 1.92 4.88
C PHE A 169 -18.12 2.26 4.04
N LEU A 170 -18.82 3.31 4.44
CA LEU A 170 -20.04 3.79 3.80
C LEU A 170 -19.74 4.16 2.34
N GLY A 171 -20.36 3.40 1.42
CA GLY A 171 -20.04 3.46 0.00
C GLY A 171 -18.81 2.63 -0.40
N ASN A 172 -18.59 1.45 0.19
CA ASN A 172 -17.55 0.46 -0.17
C ASN A 172 -17.60 0.06 -1.67
N GLN A 173 -17.01 0.89 -2.56
CA GLN A 173 -17.23 0.82 -4.00
C GLN A 173 -16.75 -0.50 -4.61
N VAL A 174 -17.63 -1.16 -5.36
CA VAL A 174 -17.32 -2.33 -6.19
C VAL A 174 -16.33 -1.98 -7.31
N VAL A 175 -16.42 -0.76 -7.83
CA VAL A 175 -15.77 -0.30 -9.06
C VAL A 175 -14.82 0.86 -8.73
N PRO A 176 -13.66 0.99 -9.41
CA PRO A 176 -12.82 2.18 -9.31
C PRO A 176 -13.59 3.51 -9.47
N SER A 177 -13.10 4.56 -8.81
CA SER A 177 -13.79 5.86 -8.77
C SER A 177 -14.00 6.58 -10.12
N ALA A 178 -13.41 6.06 -11.20
CA ALA A 178 -13.69 6.43 -12.58
C ALA A 178 -14.06 5.17 -13.37
N GLN A 179 -15.07 5.26 -14.25
CA GLN A 179 -15.63 4.09 -14.93
C GLN A 179 -15.43 4.09 -16.46
N THR A 180 -15.37 5.28 -17.10
CA THR A 180 -15.33 5.39 -18.56
C THR A 180 -14.30 6.40 -19.10
N ASP A 181 -13.95 6.24 -20.38
CA ASP A 181 -12.94 7.01 -21.10
C ASP A 181 -13.50 8.22 -21.88
N LEU A 182 -12.70 8.79 -22.79
CA LEU A 182 -13.08 9.92 -23.65
C LEU A 182 -14.32 9.67 -24.52
N ASP A 183 -14.54 8.42 -24.93
CA ASP A 183 -15.56 8.01 -25.90
C ASP A 183 -16.68 7.16 -25.25
N GLY A 184 -16.56 6.91 -23.93
CA GLY A 184 -17.55 6.17 -23.13
C GLY A 184 -17.23 4.69 -22.91
N ASN A 185 -16.07 4.20 -23.34
CA ASN A 185 -15.64 2.81 -23.12
C ASN A 185 -15.15 2.61 -21.68
N SER A 186 -15.13 1.37 -21.19
CA SER A 186 -14.61 1.04 -19.85
C SER A 186 -13.13 1.39 -19.67
N LEU A 187 -12.73 1.70 -18.43
CA LEU A 187 -11.31 1.82 -18.03
C LEU A 187 -10.64 0.45 -17.85
N THR A 188 -10.71 -0.38 -18.90
CA THR A 188 -10.02 -1.68 -19.04
C THR A 188 -9.43 -1.79 -20.46
N LEU A 189 -8.82 -2.92 -20.82
CA LEU A 189 -8.44 -3.25 -22.21
C LEU A 189 -9.44 -4.23 -22.82
N ASN A 190 -9.84 -4.04 -24.08
CA ASN A 190 -10.56 -5.06 -24.85
C ASN A 190 -9.61 -5.88 -25.76
N SER A 191 -9.99 -7.10 -26.13
CA SER A 191 -9.12 -8.02 -26.90
C SER A 191 -8.64 -7.47 -28.26
N SER A 192 -9.37 -6.51 -28.87
CA SER A 192 -8.93 -5.85 -30.10
C SER A 192 -7.82 -4.84 -29.85
N GLU A 193 -7.89 -4.08 -28.75
CA GLU A 193 -6.82 -3.17 -28.33
C GLU A 193 -5.58 -3.96 -27.90
N VAL A 194 -5.74 -5.09 -27.20
CA VAL A 194 -4.63 -5.99 -26.84
C VAL A 194 -3.90 -6.47 -28.10
N ARG A 195 -4.62 -7.05 -29.08
CA ARG A 195 -4.00 -7.50 -30.33
C ARG A 195 -3.34 -6.35 -31.09
N GLN A 196 -4.02 -5.20 -31.20
CA GLN A 196 -3.44 -4.01 -31.86
C GLN A 196 -2.17 -3.53 -31.17
N LEU A 197 -2.05 -3.63 -29.84
CA LEU A 197 -0.83 -3.27 -29.11
C LEU A 197 0.30 -4.29 -29.33
N LEU A 198 0.01 -5.60 -29.42
CA LEU A 198 0.98 -6.62 -29.83
C LEU A 198 1.49 -6.37 -31.27
N ASP A 199 0.57 -6.11 -32.19
CA ASP A 199 0.87 -5.75 -33.59
C ASP A 199 1.76 -4.50 -33.68
N ARG A 200 1.44 -3.44 -32.93
CA ARG A 200 2.22 -2.20 -32.90
C ARG A 200 3.60 -2.36 -32.28
N ALA A 201 3.75 -3.22 -31.27
CA ALA A 201 5.03 -3.50 -30.64
C ALA A 201 5.95 -4.28 -31.58
N SER A 202 5.44 -5.36 -32.20
CA SER A 202 6.20 -6.14 -33.19
C SER A 202 6.56 -5.31 -34.43
N ALA A 203 5.61 -4.51 -34.93
CA ALA A 203 5.86 -3.60 -36.04
C ALA A 203 6.80 -2.42 -35.71
N ALA A 204 7.28 -2.26 -34.47
CA ALA A 204 8.04 -1.07 -34.08
C ALA A 204 9.47 -1.04 -34.65
N SER A 205 10.27 -2.11 -34.50
CA SER A 205 11.65 -2.15 -35.01
C SER A 205 11.87 -3.27 -36.04
N PRO A 206 12.98 -3.26 -36.80
CA PRO A 206 13.40 -4.38 -37.64
C PRO A 206 14.05 -5.55 -36.88
N SER A 207 13.92 -5.61 -35.56
CA SER A 207 14.22 -6.82 -34.80
C SER A 207 13.01 -7.75 -34.85
N ASP A 208 13.26 -9.05 -34.85
CA ASP A 208 12.27 -10.12 -34.99
C ASP A 208 12.44 -11.19 -33.88
N ASP A 209 13.14 -10.86 -32.80
CA ASP A 209 13.54 -11.76 -31.72
C ASP A 209 13.07 -11.30 -30.33
N ALA A 210 12.02 -10.47 -30.24
CA ALA A 210 11.41 -10.10 -28.96
C ALA A 210 10.34 -11.11 -28.49
N ILE A 211 10.05 -11.05 -27.20
CA ILE A 211 8.78 -11.49 -26.63
C ILE A 211 8.05 -10.26 -26.07
N ILE A 212 6.78 -10.13 -26.44
CA ILE A 212 5.92 -9.00 -26.08
C ILE A 212 4.76 -9.55 -25.25
N ALA A 213 4.51 -8.95 -24.09
CA ALA A 213 3.42 -9.35 -23.21
C ALA A 213 2.58 -8.15 -22.76
N ILE A 214 1.27 -8.38 -22.64
CA ILE A 214 0.30 -7.39 -22.15
C ILE A 214 -0.47 -8.00 -20.98
N VAL A 215 -0.63 -7.20 -19.93
CA VAL A 215 -1.40 -7.54 -18.72
C VAL A 215 -2.39 -6.42 -18.37
N ASP A 216 -3.47 -6.75 -17.65
CA ASP A 216 -4.34 -5.74 -17.03
C ASP A 216 -3.71 -5.14 -15.75
N ARG A 217 -4.44 -4.22 -15.10
CA ARG A 217 -4.02 -3.58 -13.84
C ARG A 217 -3.79 -4.59 -12.71
N GLY A 218 -4.48 -5.74 -12.73
CA GLY A 218 -4.32 -6.84 -11.79
C GLY A 218 -3.16 -7.79 -12.11
N GLY A 219 -2.56 -7.67 -13.29
CA GLY A 219 -1.45 -8.52 -13.76
C GLY A 219 -1.89 -9.81 -14.42
N ARG A 220 -3.19 -9.96 -14.71
CA ARG A 220 -3.74 -11.05 -15.51
C ARG A 220 -3.17 -10.95 -16.93
N ILE A 221 -2.74 -12.08 -17.49
CA ILE A 221 -2.19 -12.15 -18.83
C ILE A 221 -3.32 -11.91 -19.83
N LEU A 222 -3.20 -10.87 -20.67
CA LEU A 222 -4.20 -10.55 -21.69
C LEU A 222 -3.80 -10.97 -23.09
N GLY A 223 -2.51 -11.07 -23.37
CA GLY A 223 -1.97 -11.46 -24.67
C GLY A 223 -0.44 -11.56 -24.62
N VAL A 224 0.09 -12.56 -25.31
CA VAL A 224 1.53 -12.80 -25.44
C VAL A 224 1.86 -13.04 -26.91
N ARG A 225 2.87 -12.35 -27.42
CA ARG A 225 3.45 -12.59 -28.74
C ARG A 225 4.91 -12.99 -28.64
N VAL A 226 5.29 -13.99 -29.43
CA VAL A 226 6.66 -14.45 -29.62
C VAL A 226 7.03 -14.24 -31.08
N GLU A 227 8.11 -13.49 -31.33
CA GLU A 227 8.52 -13.09 -32.68
C GLU A 227 9.28 -14.21 -33.44
N ASP A 228 9.25 -14.16 -34.78
CA ASP A 228 9.65 -15.28 -35.66
C ASP A 228 11.13 -15.69 -35.54
N GLY A 229 11.99 -14.75 -35.13
CA GLY A 229 13.44 -14.91 -34.91
C GLY A 229 13.83 -15.25 -33.47
N VAL A 230 12.88 -15.43 -32.54
CA VAL A 230 13.18 -15.93 -31.19
C VAL A 230 13.86 -17.31 -31.28
N SER A 231 14.91 -17.52 -30.47
CA SER A 231 15.82 -18.64 -30.70
C SER A 231 15.15 -20.01 -30.59
N GLN A 232 15.55 -20.93 -31.48
CA GLN A 232 15.03 -22.29 -31.53
C GLN A 232 15.37 -23.11 -30.28
N SER A 233 16.38 -22.72 -29.50
CA SER A 233 16.64 -23.28 -28.16
C SER A 233 15.51 -23.00 -27.16
N ILE A 234 14.81 -21.87 -27.34
CA ILE A 234 13.68 -21.44 -26.52
C ILE A 234 12.38 -22.02 -27.07
N LEU A 235 12.14 -21.90 -28.37
CA LEU A 235 10.88 -22.35 -29.00
C LEU A 235 10.65 -23.87 -28.93
N LEU A 236 11.71 -24.68 -28.82
CA LEU A 236 11.63 -26.15 -28.78
C LEU A 236 11.64 -26.75 -27.36
N ASP A 237 11.78 -25.93 -26.31
CA ASP A 237 11.68 -26.36 -24.90
C ASP A 237 10.59 -25.55 -24.18
N PRO A 238 9.44 -26.17 -23.82
CA PRO A 238 8.38 -25.53 -23.05
C PRO A 238 8.84 -24.83 -21.76
N THR A 239 9.91 -25.33 -21.14
CA THR A 239 10.52 -24.76 -19.91
C THR A 239 11.23 -23.45 -20.21
N ALA A 240 12.04 -23.42 -21.28
CA ALA A 240 12.73 -22.23 -21.75
C ALA A 240 11.75 -21.19 -22.31
N LEU A 241 10.76 -21.62 -23.09
CA LEU A 241 9.70 -20.76 -23.62
C LEU A 241 8.90 -20.08 -22.50
N THR A 242 8.42 -20.86 -21.52
CA THR A 242 7.72 -20.33 -20.35
C THR A 242 8.58 -19.30 -19.60
N PHE A 243 9.83 -19.67 -19.29
CA PHE A 243 10.77 -18.81 -18.58
C PHE A 243 11.07 -17.51 -19.33
N ALA A 244 11.18 -17.55 -20.67
CA ALA A 244 11.38 -16.38 -21.51
C ALA A 244 10.14 -15.46 -21.54
N ILE A 245 8.93 -16.04 -21.65
CA ILE A 245 7.67 -15.30 -21.61
C ILE A 245 7.44 -14.64 -20.24
N ASP A 246 7.72 -15.35 -19.14
CA ASP A 246 7.68 -14.75 -17.80
C ASP A 246 8.67 -13.58 -17.64
N GLY A 247 9.70 -13.50 -18.49
CA GLY A 247 10.61 -12.35 -18.60
C GLY A 247 9.93 -11.09 -19.15
N ALA A 248 9.10 -11.25 -20.20
CA ALA A 248 8.26 -10.18 -20.73
C ALA A 248 7.13 -9.82 -19.75
N LEU A 249 6.51 -10.81 -19.09
CA LEU A 249 5.46 -10.59 -18.10
C LEU A 249 5.96 -9.84 -16.87
N ALA A 250 7.17 -10.12 -16.37
CA ALA A 250 7.75 -9.35 -15.26
C ALA A 250 7.89 -7.85 -15.62
N LYS A 251 8.23 -7.52 -16.88
CA LYS A 251 8.23 -6.14 -17.38
C LYS A 251 6.82 -5.56 -17.48
N ALA A 252 5.88 -6.30 -18.08
CA ALA A 252 4.49 -5.86 -18.23
C ALA A 252 3.84 -5.57 -16.87
N ARG A 253 3.98 -6.50 -15.91
CA ARG A 253 3.53 -6.38 -14.52
C ARG A 253 4.18 -5.21 -13.80
N THR A 254 5.46 -4.91 -14.06
CA THR A 254 6.08 -3.70 -13.47
C THR A 254 5.41 -2.41 -13.95
N GLY A 255 5.07 -2.34 -15.24
CA GLY A 255 4.25 -1.24 -15.76
C GLY A 255 2.88 -1.18 -15.08
N ALA A 256 2.17 -2.31 -15.04
CA ALA A 256 0.82 -2.41 -14.49
C ALA A 256 0.73 -2.17 -12.97
N PHE A 257 1.77 -2.51 -12.19
CA PHE A 257 1.68 -2.54 -10.73
C PHE A 257 2.15 -1.26 -10.03
N PHE A 258 3.22 -0.63 -10.52
CA PHE A 258 3.86 0.50 -9.82
C PHE A 258 3.30 1.87 -10.19
N ALA A 259 2.76 2.01 -11.40
CA ALA A 259 2.13 3.25 -11.81
C ALA A 259 0.75 3.45 -11.13
N ASN A 260 0.30 4.70 -11.18
CA ASN A 260 -0.97 5.18 -10.64
C ASN A 260 -1.56 6.21 -11.61
N ASP A 261 -2.84 6.55 -11.47
CA ASP A 261 -3.58 7.44 -12.39
C ASP A 261 -2.94 8.84 -12.54
N THR A 262 -2.13 9.25 -11.57
CA THR A 262 -1.43 10.55 -11.62
C THR A 262 0.00 10.47 -12.20
N ALA A 263 0.63 9.30 -12.19
CA ALA A 263 2.07 9.18 -12.41
C ALA A 263 2.48 7.87 -13.13
N PRO A 264 3.13 7.96 -14.31
CA PRO A 264 3.64 6.79 -15.03
C PRO A 264 4.97 6.33 -14.42
N LEU A 265 4.93 5.39 -13.47
CA LEU A 265 6.13 4.68 -13.03
C LEU A 265 6.42 3.53 -14.00
N THR A 266 7.59 3.54 -14.63
CA THR A 266 8.05 2.51 -15.57
C THR A 266 9.01 1.53 -14.90
N SER A 267 9.38 0.42 -15.54
CA SER A 267 10.44 -0.45 -15.01
C SER A 267 11.80 0.25 -14.87
N ARG A 268 12.04 1.31 -15.67
CA ARG A 268 13.19 2.23 -15.49
C ARG A 268 13.02 3.11 -14.26
N THR A 269 11.81 3.57 -13.94
CA THR A 269 11.54 4.29 -12.69
C THR A 269 11.76 3.37 -11.49
N VAL A 270 11.18 2.17 -11.50
CA VAL A 270 11.34 1.18 -10.41
C VAL A 270 12.80 0.75 -10.26
N GLN A 271 13.58 0.64 -11.34
CA GLN A 271 15.03 0.41 -11.27
C GLN A 271 15.75 1.46 -10.43
N ALA A 272 15.45 2.75 -10.64
CA ALA A 272 16.07 3.84 -9.89
C ALA A 272 15.57 3.92 -8.44
N LEU A 273 14.33 3.51 -8.17
CA LEU A 273 13.78 3.41 -6.81
C LEU A 273 14.33 2.23 -6.01
N SER A 274 14.57 1.10 -6.70
CA SER A 274 15.13 -0.13 -6.14
C SER A 274 16.61 0.02 -5.85
N GLU A 275 17.42 0.29 -6.88
CA GLU A 275 18.90 0.23 -6.84
C GLU A 275 19.44 -0.85 -5.88
N SER A 276 18.89 -2.07 -6.02
CA SER A 276 19.14 -3.21 -5.14
C SER A 276 20.46 -3.93 -5.40
N THR A 277 20.85 -4.79 -4.48
CA THR A 277 21.96 -5.74 -4.70
C THR A 277 21.38 -7.00 -5.32
N ILE A 278 21.70 -7.22 -6.59
CA ILE A 278 21.28 -8.38 -7.39
C ILE A 278 22.53 -9.12 -7.84
N LEU A 279 22.67 -10.36 -7.39
CA LEU A 279 23.77 -11.25 -7.76
C LEU A 279 23.60 -11.73 -9.20
N GLN A 280 24.72 -11.96 -9.88
CA GLN A 280 24.73 -12.66 -11.18
C GLN A 280 24.00 -14.01 -11.09
N ARG A 281 24.19 -14.73 -9.98
CA ARG A 281 23.53 -16.02 -9.68
C ARG A 281 22.00 -15.96 -9.52
N GLU A 282 21.41 -14.77 -9.34
CA GLU A 282 19.94 -14.58 -9.34
C GLU A 282 19.40 -14.39 -10.76
N VAL A 283 20.13 -13.66 -11.62
CA VAL A 283 19.75 -13.39 -13.01
C VAL A 283 19.99 -14.62 -13.91
N GLU A 284 21.14 -15.28 -13.73
CA GLU A 284 21.52 -16.54 -14.38
C GLU A 284 20.94 -17.74 -13.62
N SER A 285 19.62 -17.75 -13.44
CA SER A 285 18.89 -18.85 -12.79
C SER A 285 17.44 -18.92 -13.26
N ASN A 286 16.78 -20.05 -13.06
CA ASN A 286 15.40 -20.27 -13.48
C ASN A 286 14.62 -20.95 -12.33
N PRO A 287 13.43 -20.45 -11.96
CA PRO A 287 12.70 -20.93 -10.79
C PRO A 287 11.96 -22.25 -11.02
N ASN A 288 11.90 -22.73 -12.27
CA ASN A 288 11.22 -23.98 -12.65
C ASN A 288 12.12 -25.22 -12.47
N PHE A 289 13.38 -25.04 -12.02
CA PHE A 289 14.25 -26.15 -11.64
C PHE A 289 13.95 -26.64 -10.22
N THR A 290 13.37 -27.83 -10.11
CA THR A 290 12.98 -28.44 -8.82
C THR A 290 14.16 -29.00 -8.01
N GLU A 291 15.27 -29.36 -8.66
CA GLU A 291 16.45 -29.95 -8.00
C GLU A 291 17.05 -29.01 -6.92
N PRO A 292 16.97 -29.34 -5.60
CA PRO A 292 17.30 -28.39 -4.52
C PRO A 292 18.77 -27.92 -4.55
N ASN A 293 19.67 -28.83 -4.94
CA ASN A 293 21.10 -28.58 -5.06
C ASN A 293 21.53 -28.23 -6.50
N SER A 294 20.60 -27.82 -7.36
CA SER A 294 20.93 -27.31 -8.69
C SER A 294 21.61 -25.94 -8.62
N THR A 295 22.65 -25.77 -9.46
CA THR A 295 23.27 -24.47 -9.73
C THR A 295 22.43 -23.60 -10.69
N GLN A 296 21.34 -24.13 -11.24
CA GLN A 296 20.40 -23.44 -12.13
C GLN A 296 19.11 -22.99 -11.42
N ARG A 297 18.69 -23.64 -10.31
CA ARG A 297 17.54 -23.21 -9.50
C ARG A 297 17.76 -21.82 -8.92
N GLY A 298 16.80 -20.91 -9.06
CA GLY A 298 16.83 -19.57 -8.48
C GLY A 298 15.77 -18.63 -9.06
N PRO A 299 15.72 -17.35 -8.65
CA PRO A 299 14.58 -16.47 -8.89
C PRO A 299 14.47 -15.93 -10.33
N GLY A 300 15.51 -16.09 -11.16
CA GLY A 300 15.58 -15.63 -12.55
C GLY A 300 15.24 -14.15 -12.74
N THR A 301 15.73 -13.29 -11.85
CA THR A 301 15.31 -11.87 -11.78
C THR A 301 15.54 -11.12 -13.10
N VAL A 302 14.54 -10.33 -13.53
CA VAL A 302 14.64 -9.47 -14.72
C VAL A 302 15.20 -8.10 -14.31
N ALA A 303 16.42 -8.10 -13.80
CA ALA A 303 16.99 -7.00 -13.03
C ALA A 303 18.44 -6.69 -13.40
N ARG A 304 18.90 -5.48 -13.09
CA ARG A 304 20.29 -5.08 -13.33
C ARG A 304 21.24 -5.74 -12.33
N ILE A 305 22.26 -6.45 -12.81
CA ILE A 305 23.28 -7.07 -11.95
C ILE A 305 24.08 -5.97 -11.22
N GLY A 306 24.49 -6.24 -9.98
CA GLY A 306 25.50 -5.46 -9.27
C GLY A 306 25.15 -5.12 -7.83
N ILE A 307 26.06 -4.40 -7.16
CA ILE A 307 25.84 -3.85 -5.82
C ILE A 307 24.81 -2.70 -5.89
N GLY A 308 24.05 -2.55 -4.80
CA GLY A 308 23.03 -1.51 -4.63
C GLY A 308 23.25 -0.61 -3.41
N GLY A 309 22.17 -0.02 -2.90
CA GLY A 309 22.12 0.62 -1.57
C GLY A 309 22.25 2.15 -1.52
N HIS A 310 22.39 2.82 -2.67
CA HIS A 310 22.52 4.29 -2.79
C HIS A 310 21.45 4.89 -3.71
N PHE A 311 20.80 5.98 -3.28
CA PHE A 311 19.84 6.71 -4.11
C PHE A 311 20.06 8.24 -4.07
N PRO A 312 20.41 8.87 -5.22
CA PRO A 312 20.73 8.26 -6.51
C PRO A 312 22.05 7.46 -6.49
N ARG A 313 22.14 6.43 -7.32
CA ARG A 313 23.38 5.68 -7.51
C ARG A 313 24.51 6.58 -8.01
N ASN A 314 25.76 6.26 -7.64
CA ASN A 314 26.99 6.97 -8.00
C ASN A 314 27.11 8.42 -7.47
N VAL A 315 26.26 8.82 -6.51
CA VAL A 315 26.43 10.07 -5.75
C VAL A 315 26.81 9.71 -4.31
N ASN A 316 28.02 10.10 -3.89
CA ASN A 316 28.55 9.74 -2.57
C ASN A 316 27.70 10.29 -1.42
N PHE A 317 27.66 9.57 -0.29
CA PHE A 317 26.93 9.94 0.93
C PHE A 317 25.41 10.15 0.75
N THR A 318 24.83 9.55 -0.29
CA THR A 318 23.40 9.53 -0.53
C THR A 318 22.61 8.78 0.53
N PRO A 319 21.29 9.07 0.67
CA PRO A 319 20.36 8.21 1.36
C PRO A 319 20.37 6.77 0.83
N GLN A 320 19.84 5.88 1.69
CA GLN A 320 19.42 4.55 1.27
C GLN A 320 18.37 4.66 0.17
N VAL A 321 18.29 3.64 -0.70
CA VAL A 321 17.26 3.48 -1.74
C VAL A 321 15.83 3.47 -1.17
N ASP A 322 14.79 3.38 -2.01
CA ASP A 322 13.42 3.24 -1.50
C ASP A 322 13.00 1.76 -1.50
N LEU A 323 12.84 1.16 -2.68
CA LEU A 323 12.22 -0.15 -2.90
C LEU A 323 13.25 -1.30 -2.90
N ALA A 324 14.02 -1.45 -1.82
CA ALA A 324 15.08 -2.45 -1.76
C ALA A 324 14.54 -3.90 -1.84
N GLN A 325 15.14 -4.70 -2.71
CA GLN A 325 14.81 -6.09 -3.05
C GLN A 325 13.37 -6.31 -3.56
N ILE A 326 12.79 -5.27 -4.18
CA ILE A 326 11.46 -5.36 -4.80
C ILE A 326 11.35 -6.47 -5.86
N GLU A 327 12.47 -6.81 -6.50
CA GLU A 327 12.63 -7.89 -7.49
C GLU A 327 12.25 -9.30 -6.98
N HIS A 328 12.17 -9.49 -5.66
CA HIS A 328 11.76 -10.74 -5.01
C HIS A 328 10.26 -10.77 -4.66
N THR A 329 9.58 -9.61 -4.65
CA THR A 329 8.16 -9.49 -4.31
C THR A 329 7.25 -9.78 -5.51
N ASN A 330 5.92 -9.78 -5.29
CA ASN A 330 4.92 -9.92 -6.37
C ASN A 330 5.06 -11.25 -7.13
N ARG A 331 5.33 -12.33 -6.38
CA ARG A 331 5.62 -13.69 -6.90
C ARG A 331 4.62 -14.75 -6.43
N ASP A 332 3.60 -14.37 -5.68
CA ASP A 332 2.57 -15.26 -5.15
C ASP A 332 1.88 -16.04 -6.29
N THR A 333 1.56 -17.29 -6.01
CA THR A 333 0.96 -18.24 -6.97
C THR A 333 -0.28 -18.89 -6.38
N THR A 334 -1.17 -19.41 -7.22
CA THR A 334 -2.40 -20.12 -6.77
C THR A 334 -2.08 -21.33 -5.87
N PHE A 335 -0.92 -21.94 -6.07
CA PHE A 335 -0.38 -23.00 -5.22
C PHE A 335 0.84 -22.49 -4.45
N HIS A 336 0.93 -22.75 -3.15
CA HIS A 336 2.12 -22.51 -2.32
C HIS A 336 3.18 -23.61 -2.54
N PRO A 337 4.50 -23.29 -2.58
CA PRO A 337 5.61 -24.23 -2.75
C PRO A 337 5.91 -25.10 -1.52
N GLY A 338 4.87 -25.65 -0.87
CA GLY A 338 4.98 -26.69 0.13
C GLY A 338 5.86 -26.43 1.36
N GLN A 339 6.37 -27.52 1.92
CA GLN A 339 7.30 -27.58 3.04
C GLN A 339 8.76 -27.53 2.56
N ASP A 340 9.05 -28.07 1.37
CA ASP A 340 10.40 -28.08 0.78
C ASP A 340 10.83 -26.72 0.19
N ARG A 341 9.87 -25.82 -0.07
CA ARG A 341 10.03 -24.47 -0.65
C ARG A 341 10.39 -24.51 -2.14
N ILE A 342 9.85 -25.49 -2.88
CA ILE A 342 10.11 -25.71 -4.29
C ILE A 342 8.80 -25.96 -5.03
N LYS A 343 8.41 -25.02 -5.90
CA LYS A 343 7.26 -25.21 -6.80
C LYS A 343 7.51 -26.36 -7.78
N GLY A 344 6.49 -27.15 -8.09
CA GLY A 344 6.54 -28.27 -9.03
C GLY A 344 6.92 -29.61 -8.37
N THR A 345 6.87 -29.70 -7.05
CA THR A 345 7.11 -30.93 -6.27
C THR A 345 5.79 -31.52 -5.74
N ALA A 346 5.87 -32.60 -4.95
CA ALA A 346 4.70 -33.37 -4.52
C ALA A 346 4.01 -32.81 -3.26
N ASP A 347 4.62 -31.82 -2.58
CA ASP A 347 4.05 -31.12 -1.43
C ASP A 347 3.59 -29.68 -1.76
N ASP A 348 3.48 -29.34 -3.05
CA ASP A 348 2.72 -28.17 -3.53
C ASP A 348 1.27 -28.21 -3.00
N ILE A 349 0.79 -27.09 -2.43
CA ILE A 349 -0.55 -26.98 -1.82
C ILE A 349 -1.35 -25.87 -2.49
N GLU A 350 -2.53 -26.18 -2.99
CA GLU A 350 -3.49 -25.19 -3.50
C GLU A 350 -3.97 -24.29 -2.34
N LEU A 351 -3.92 -22.97 -2.52
CA LEU A 351 -4.45 -22.01 -1.55
C LEU A 351 -5.90 -21.69 -1.93
N PRO A 352 -6.85 -21.54 -0.97
CA PRO A 352 -8.25 -21.25 -1.28
C PRO A 352 -8.39 -19.98 -2.14
N ASN A 353 -7.68 -18.92 -1.76
CA ASN A 353 -7.38 -17.77 -2.58
C ASN A 353 -5.97 -17.25 -2.30
N ARG A 354 -5.54 -16.22 -3.04
CA ARG A 354 -4.28 -15.49 -2.83
C ARG A 354 -4.07 -15.14 -1.36
N PHE A 355 -2.81 -15.16 -0.92
CA PHE A 355 -2.40 -14.98 0.48
C PHE A 355 -2.98 -16.01 1.48
N ASN A 356 -3.57 -17.12 1.03
CA ASN A 356 -4.28 -18.09 1.87
C ASN A 356 -5.50 -17.47 2.58
N ILE A 357 -6.27 -16.67 1.83
CA ILE A 357 -7.52 -16.05 2.28
C ILE A 357 -8.68 -17.02 1.98
N PRO A 358 -9.52 -17.37 2.98
CA PRO A 358 -10.69 -18.21 2.77
C PRO A 358 -11.89 -17.38 2.28
N ASP A 359 -12.84 -18.02 1.61
CA ASP A 359 -13.99 -17.34 0.98
C ASP A 359 -14.85 -16.57 2.00
N GLU A 360 -15.01 -17.09 3.23
CA GLU A 360 -15.81 -16.45 4.28
C GLU A 360 -15.17 -15.15 4.85
N ALA A 361 -13.97 -14.78 4.38
CA ALA A 361 -13.32 -13.51 4.69
C ALA A 361 -13.36 -12.52 3.51
N ILE A 362 -13.81 -12.95 2.33
CA ILE A 362 -13.93 -12.12 1.13
C ILE A 362 -15.34 -11.49 1.11
N PRO A 363 -15.48 -10.18 0.85
CA PRO A 363 -16.80 -9.56 0.72
C PRO A 363 -17.60 -10.17 -0.44
N ASP A 364 -18.86 -10.56 -0.21
CA ASP A 364 -19.76 -11.16 -1.22
C ASP A 364 -19.76 -10.40 -2.56
N ARG A 365 -19.76 -9.06 -2.49
CA ARG A 365 -19.71 -8.13 -3.63
C ARG A 365 -18.54 -8.39 -4.59
N LEU A 366 -17.46 -9.05 -4.16
CA LEU A 366 -16.30 -9.42 -4.97
C LEU A 366 -16.39 -10.87 -5.49
N LEU A 367 -16.95 -11.78 -4.69
CA LEU A 367 -17.18 -13.18 -5.06
C LEU A 367 -18.23 -13.31 -6.16
N GLU A 368 -19.36 -12.61 -6.03
CA GLU A 368 -20.47 -12.61 -7.01
C GLU A 368 -20.08 -12.12 -8.42
N GLN A 369 -18.92 -11.46 -8.55
CA GLN A 369 -18.46 -10.82 -9.79
C GLN A 369 -17.11 -11.35 -10.30
N ASP A 370 -16.51 -12.37 -9.66
CA ASP A 370 -15.15 -12.87 -9.97
C ASP A 370 -14.06 -11.78 -9.94
N LEU A 371 -14.18 -10.84 -8.99
CA LEU A 371 -13.30 -9.66 -8.86
C LEU A 371 -12.26 -9.79 -7.75
N PHE A 372 -12.20 -10.90 -7.01
CA PHE A 372 -11.18 -11.06 -5.97
C PHE A 372 -9.76 -11.10 -6.58
N ILE A 373 -8.77 -10.67 -5.79
CA ILE A 373 -7.40 -10.41 -6.24
C ILE A 373 -6.61 -11.69 -6.55
N LYS A 374 -6.74 -12.18 -7.78
CA LYS A 374 -6.05 -13.40 -8.27
C LYS A 374 -4.52 -13.27 -8.18
N PRO A 375 -3.77 -14.37 -7.98
CA PRO A 375 -2.31 -14.33 -7.96
C PRO A 375 -1.71 -14.00 -9.33
N PRO A 376 -0.52 -13.36 -9.39
CA PRO A 376 0.22 -13.13 -10.62
C PRO A 376 0.95 -14.41 -11.08
N ASP A 377 0.21 -15.49 -11.33
CA ASP A 377 0.76 -16.79 -11.76
C ASP A 377 1.59 -16.69 -13.06
N SER A 378 2.38 -17.73 -13.32
CA SER A 378 3.26 -17.84 -14.50
C SER A 378 2.49 -18.03 -15.80
N TYR A 379 3.12 -17.73 -16.93
CA TYR A 379 2.59 -18.12 -18.24
C TYR A 379 2.35 -19.64 -18.33
N GLY A 380 3.27 -20.45 -17.80
CA GLY A 380 3.19 -21.91 -17.85
C GLY A 380 2.00 -22.49 -17.09
N PHE A 381 1.59 -21.85 -15.98
CA PHE A 381 0.36 -22.19 -15.27
C PHE A 381 -0.88 -21.75 -16.03
N VAL A 382 -0.96 -20.47 -16.43
CA VAL A 382 -2.15 -19.87 -17.05
C VAL A 382 -2.48 -20.42 -18.45
N SER A 383 -1.47 -20.86 -19.20
CA SER A 383 -1.63 -21.59 -20.48
C SER A 383 -1.66 -23.12 -20.31
N GLY A 384 -1.41 -23.62 -19.11
CA GLY A 384 -1.21 -25.04 -18.82
C GLY A 384 0.00 -25.70 -19.50
N LEU A 385 0.84 -24.95 -20.23
CA LEU A 385 2.04 -25.45 -20.91
C LEU A 385 3.08 -26.04 -19.93
N LEU A 386 3.16 -25.50 -18.71
CA LEU A 386 4.02 -25.98 -17.64
C LEU A 386 3.38 -25.65 -16.28
N PRO A 387 2.44 -26.47 -15.77
CA PRO A 387 1.64 -26.14 -14.59
C PRO A 387 2.43 -25.91 -13.29
N GLY A 388 3.65 -26.45 -13.19
CA GLY A 388 4.55 -26.22 -12.05
C GLY A 388 5.39 -24.92 -12.13
N ALA A 389 5.23 -24.09 -13.17
CA ALA A 389 6.08 -22.93 -13.40
C ALA A 389 5.80 -21.76 -12.44
N GLN A 390 6.86 -21.04 -12.05
CA GLN A 390 6.80 -19.88 -11.16
C GLN A 390 6.98 -18.55 -11.92
N PRO A 391 6.23 -17.50 -11.55
CA PRO A 391 6.39 -16.18 -12.14
C PRO A 391 7.75 -15.56 -11.77
N ARG A 392 8.34 -14.83 -12.71
CA ARG A 392 9.60 -14.08 -12.49
C ARG A 392 9.42 -12.77 -11.70
N GLY A 393 8.24 -12.56 -11.12
CA GLY A 393 7.90 -11.42 -10.28
C GLY A 393 7.82 -10.12 -11.07
N VAL A 394 8.62 -9.13 -10.65
CA VAL A 394 8.73 -7.80 -11.27
C VAL A 394 10.15 -7.53 -11.77
N SER A 395 10.28 -6.54 -12.64
CA SER A 395 11.47 -6.24 -13.44
C SER A 395 12.06 -4.88 -13.09
N THR A 396 13.39 -4.80 -13.03
CA THR A 396 14.14 -3.54 -12.98
C THR A 396 15.09 -3.38 -14.17
N LEU A 397 14.75 -3.99 -15.31
CA LEU A 397 15.30 -3.64 -16.62
C LEU A 397 14.28 -2.84 -17.46
N PRO A 398 14.72 -1.82 -18.21
CA PRO A 398 13.85 -1.04 -19.10
C PRO A 398 13.09 -1.90 -20.13
N GLY A 399 11.89 -1.46 -20.51
CA GLY A 399 10.99 -2.19 -21.42
C GLY A 399 9.64 -2.59 -20.82
N GLY A 400 9.39 -2.29 -19.54
CA GLY A 400 8.08 -2.40 -18.91
C GLY A 400 7.43 -1.03 -18.70
N LEU A 401 6.26 -0.79 -19.31
CA LEU A 401 5.54 0.49 -19.25
C LEU A 401 4.08 0.31 -18.82
N PRO A 402 3.52 1.26 -18.07
CA PRO A 402 2.08 1.31 -17.82
C PRO A 402 1.31 1.63 -19.11
N ILE A 403 0.18 0.96 -19.29
CA ILE A 403 -0.83 1.32 -20.28
C ILE A 403 -1.84 2.23 -19.57
N LEU A 404 -1.83 3.51 -19.89
CA LEU A 404 -2.82 4.46 -19.36
C LEU A 404 -3.80 4.89 -20.46
N ARG A 405 -5.08 4.99 -20.11
CA ARG A 405 -6.17 5.44 -20.98
C ARG A 405 -6.62 6.83 -20.58
N ALA A 406 -6.69 7.75 -21.54
CA ALA A 406 -7.16 9.11 -21.30
C ALA A 406 -8.67 9.16 -21.00
N PHE A 407 -9.07 9.97 -20.02
CA PHE A 407 -10.48 10.16 -19.66
C PHE A 407 -10.76 11.59 -19.18
N LYS A 408 -12.03 11.99 -19.25
CA LYS A 408 -12.52 13.29 -18.75
C LYS A 408 -12.99 13.16 -17.30
N THR A 409 -12.63 14.12 -16.46
CA THR A 409 -13.18 14.28 -15.11
C THR A 409 -13.57 15.74 -14.89
N GLU A 410 -14.60 16.01 -14.10
CA GLU A 410 -14.95 17.36 -13.69
C GLU A 410 -14.42 17.62 -12.28
N ILE A 411 -13.61 18.68 -12.11
CA ILE A 411 -13.10 19.08 -10.80
C ILE A 411 -13.50 20.53 -10.56
N LYS A 412 -14.46 20.74 -9.65
CA LYS A 412 -14.99 22.06 -9.23
C LYS A 412 -15.55 22.89 -10.41
N GLY A 413 -16.40 22.30 -11.25
CA GLY A 413 -16.99 23.00 -12.41
C GLY A 413 -16.03 23.12 -13.61
N ILE A 414 -14.87 22.46 -13.58
CA ILE A 414 -13.86 22.53 -14.64
C ILE A 414 -13.57 21.12 -15.16
N GLU A 415 -13.96 20.87 -16.40
CA GLU A 415 -13.57 19.67 -17.14
C GLU A 415 -12.04 19.61 -17.28
N ARG A 416 -11.45 18.47 -16.92
CA ARG A 416 -10.02 18.21 -16.98
C ARG A 416 -9.76 16.85 -17.60
N LEU A 417 -8.72 16.80 -18.42
CA LEU A 417 -8.18 15.55 -18.92
C LEU A 417 -7.33 14.87 -17.83
N ARG A 418 -7.47 13.56 -17.74
CA ARG A 418 -6.69 12.65 -16.90
C ARG A 418 -6.29 11.42 -17.73
N ALA A 419 -5.49 10.56 -17.14
CA ALA A 419 -5.30 9.20 -17.62
C ALA A 419 -5.50 8.26 -16.45
N SER A 420 -6.02 7.05 -16.68
CA SER A 420 -6.11 6.00 -15.66
C SER A 420 -5.33 4.77 -16.11
N ILE A 421 -4.70 4.06 -15.16
CA ILE A 421 -3.90 2.87 -15.48
C ILE A 421 -4.79 1.63 -15.66
N ILE A 422 -4.83 1.13 -16.89
CA ILE A 422 -5.67 0.00 -17.30
C ILE A 422 -4.88 -1.30 -17.51
N GLY A 423 -3.55 -1.24 -17.51
CA GLY A 423 -2.69 -2.39 -17.72
C GLY A 423 -1.20 -2.05 -17.82
N GLY A 424 -0.43 -2.99 -18.36
CA GLY A 424 1.01 -2.85 -18.59
C GLY A 424 1.47 -3.61 -19.82
N LEU A 425 2.47 -3.05 -20.51
CA LEU A 425 3.11 -3.63 -21.70
C LEU A 425 4.58 -3.91 -21.38
N GLY A 426 5.03 -5.12 -21.68
CA GLY A 426 6.41 -5.57 -21.48
C GLY A 426 7.02 -6.07 -22.78
N VAL A 427 8.24 -5.62 -23.08
CA VAL A 427 9.06 -6.09 -24.21
C VAL A 427 10.36 -6.66 -23.65
N PHE A 428 10.71 -7.90 -24.02
CA PHE A 428 11.90 -8.58 -23.53
C PHE A 428 12.63 -9.27 -24.68
N PHE A 429 13.95 -9.13 -24.73
CA PHE A 429 14.79 -9.86 -25.68
C PHE A 429 15.45 -11.06 -24.98
N PRO A 430 14.99 -12.30 -25.21
CA PRO A 430 15.42 -13.46 -24.43
C PRO A 430 16.74 -14.08 -24.89
N GLY A 431 17.28 -13.69 -26.06
CA GLY A 431 18.48 -14.30 -26.63
C GLY A 431 18.34 -15.81 -26.86
N ASP A 432 19.39 -16.57 -26.55
CA ASP A 432 19.41 -18.03 -26.65
C ASP A 432 18.98 -18.75 -25.35
N THR A 433 18.85 -18.04 -24.22
CA THR A 433 18.71 -18.65 -22.88
C THR A 433 17.51 -18.17 -22.04
N GLY A 434 16.87 -17.06 -22.40
CA GLY A 434 15.82 -16.42 -21.61
C GLY A 434 16.30 -15.66 -20.36
N PHE A 435 17.61 -15.69 -20.04
CA PHE A 435 18.16 -14.94 -18.92
C PHE A 435 18.21 -13.44 -19.21
N ALA A 436 17.99 -12.60 -18.21
CA ALA A 436 17.93 -11.14 -18.41
C ALA A 436 19.32 -10.49 -18.69
N ILE A 437 20.39 -11.27 -18.64
CA ILE A 437 21.73 -10.87 -19.08
C ILE A 437 21.83 -10.78 -20.62
N GLU A 438 21.00 -11.51 -21.36
CA GLU A 438 20.95 -11.51 -22.83
C GLU A 438 20.55 -10.15 -23.41
N GLU A 439 19.77 -9.36 -22.65
CA GLU A 439 19.45 -7.98 -23.03
C GLU A 439 20.68 -7.05 -23.02
N ASN A 440 21.81 -7.50 -22.47
CA ASN A 440 23.08 -6.78 -22.39
C ASN A 440 22.89 -5.32 -21.93
N SER A 441 22.17 -5.14 -20.82
CA SER A 441 21.85 -3.80 -20.34
C SER A 441 23.10 -3.08 -19.82
N THR A 442 23.31 -1.84 -20.26
CA THR A 442 24.33 -0.92 -19.70
C THR A 442 24.24 -0.75 -18.18
N LEU A 443 23.08 -1.05 -17.59
CA LEU A 443 22.84 -1.02 -16.14
C LEU A 443 23.59 -2.11 -15.35
N ASN A 444 24.02 -3.19 -16.03
CA ASN A 444 24.77 -4.32 -15.46
C ASN A 444 26.23 -3.97 -15.09
N GLY A 445 26.73 -2.80 -15.48
CA GLY A 445 28.05 -2.29 -15.07
C GLY A 445 29.20 -3.16 -15.58
N LEU A 446 29.79 -3.98 -14.70
CA LEU A 446 30.90 -4.87 -15.06
C LEU A 446 30.47 -6.14 -15.82
N ALA A 447 29.17 -6.42 -15.91
CA ALA A 447 28.60 -7.47 -16.76
C ALA A 447 27.91 -6.90 -18.02
N TYR A 448 28.26 -5.67 -18.44
CA TYR A 448 27.88 -5.11 -19.73
C TYR A 448 28.99 -5.33 -20.76
N ASP A 449 28.63 -5.88 -21.92
CA ASP A 449 29.49 -6.06 -23.08
C ASP A 449 29.31 -4.85 -24.05
N PRO A 450 30.33 -3.99 -24.23
CA PRO A 450 30.24 -2.82 -25.08
C PRO A 450 30.30 -3.12 -26.59
N GLU A 451 30.59 -4.36 -27.01
CA GLU A 451 30.59 -4.77 -28.41
C GLU A 451 29.20 -5.25 -28.87
N LYS A 452 28.32 -5.61 -27.92
CA LYS A 452 26.92 -5.98 -28.15
C LYS A 452 25.97 -4.77 -28.02
N ARG A 453 24.75 -4.91 -28.55
CA ARG A 453 23.69 -3.89 -28.39
C ARG A 453 23.12 -3.93 -26.97
N ASP A 454 22.72 -2.79 -26.42
CA ASP A 454 21.83 -2.75 -25.24
C ASP A 454 20.39 -2.92 -25.73
N ARG A 455 19.84 -4.13 -25.55
CA ARG A 455 18.49 -4.49 -25.98
C ARG A 455 17.43 -4.02 -24.99
N SER A 456 17.80 -3.78 -23.72
CA SER A 456 16.87 -3.17 -22.75
C SER A 456 16.47 -1.74 -23.15
N GLN A 457 17.38 -0.97 -23.74
CA GLN A 457 17.07 0.35 -24.33
C GLN A 457 16.22 0.24 -25.61
N GLU A 458 16.36 -0.84 -26.39
CA GLU A 458 15.50 -1.10 -27.55
C GLU A 458 14.09 -1.52 -27.12
N ALA A 459 13.96 -2.40 -26.13
CA ALA A 459 12.69 -2.80 -25.53
C ALA A 459 11.90 -1.59 -25.00
N GLU A 460 12.56 -0.66 -24.31
CA GLU A 460 11.94 0.60 -23.89
C GLU A 460 11.50 1.47 -25.09
N ALA A 461 12.32 1.59 -26.14
CA ALA A 461 11.96 2.35 -27.33
C ALA A 461 10.77 1.74 -28.08
N ILE A 462 10.70 0.41 -28.20
CA ILE A 462 9.57 -0.34 -28.77
C ILE A 462 8.31 -0.10 -27.93
N ALA A 463 8.39 -0.27 -26.62
CA ALA A 463 7.24 -0.08 -25.73
C ALA A 463 6.68 1.36 -25.79
N ILE A 464 7.56 2.39 -25.84
CA ILE A 464 7.13 3.78 -25.99
C ILE A 464 6.50 4.03 -27.37
N ALA A 465 6.97 3.39 -28.43
CA ALA A 465 6.38 3.48 -29.76
C ALA A 465 4.99 2.82 -29.82
N ALA A 466 4.87 1.61 -29.26
CA ALA A 466 3.63 0.84 -29.21
C ALA A 466 2.50 1.64 -28.55
N LEU A 467 2.79 2.32 -27.42
CA LEU A 467 1.82 3.16 -26.70
C LEU A 467 1.65 4.57 -27.29
N GLY A 468 2.16 4.84 -28.49
CA GLY A 468 1.92 6.07 -29.26
C GLY A 468 2.82 7.27 -28.92
N GLY A 469 3.81 7.08 -28.04
CA GLY A 469 4.75 8.12 -27.62
C GLY A 469 4.28 8.95 -26.42
N VAL A 470 5.20 9.80 -25.93
CA VAL A 470 5.02 10.64 -24.74
C VAL A 470 4.32 11.96 -25.08
N ILE A 471 3.12 12.16 -24.55
CA ILE A 471 2.23 13.29 -24.85
C ILE A 471 1.87 14.13 -23.63
N ASP A 472 1.51 15.40 -23.82
CA ASP A 472 1.14 16.29 -22.73
C ASP A 472 -0.37 16.24 -22.47
N VAL A 473 -0.78 15.40 -21.51
CA VAL A 473 -2.20 15.24 -21.10
C VAL A 473 -2.80 16.47 -20.43
N THR A 474 -2.04 17.54 -20.18
CA THR A 474 -2.61 18.84 -19.77
C THR A 474 -3.17 19.65 -20.94
N LYS A 475 -2.88 19.25 -22.19
CA LYS A 475 -3.32 19.94 -23.41
C LYS A 475 -4.51 19.23 -24.07
N PRO A 476 -5.62 19.93 -24.38
CA PRO A 476 -6.79 19.35 -25.06
C PRO A 476 -6.50 18.70 -26.43
N SER A 477 -5.39 19.07 -27.08
CA SER A 477 -4.97 18.53 -28.38
C SER A 477 -4.16 17.23 -28.30
N LEU A 478 -3.87 16.72 -27.09
CA LEU A 478 -3.01 15.54 -26.86
C LEU A 478 -1.64 15.60 -27.61
N ALA A 479 -1.14 16.81 -27.84
CA ALA A 479 0.18 17.03 -28.44
C ALA A 479 1.28 16.92 -27.37
N GLY A 480 2.49 16.51 -27.76
CA GLY A 480 3.63 16.47 -26.84
C GLY A 480 4.97 16.24 -27.52
N PRO A 481 6.05 16.01 -26.74
CA PRO A 481 7.42 15.98 -27.23
C PRO A 481 7.75 14.79 -28.13
N LEU A 482 6.97 13.70 -28.06
CA LEU A 482 7.16 12.49 -28.85
C LEU A 482 5.79 11.88 -29.17
N ARG A 483 5.34 12.00 -30.43
CA ARG A 483 4.12 11.33 -30.91
C ARG A 483 4.49 10.34 -32.02
N ILE A 484 4.00 9.12 -31.89
CA ILE A 484 4.14 8.02 -32.84
C ILE A 484 2.74 7.65 -33.30
N ASN A 485 2.42 7.86 -34.58
CA ASN A 485 1.14 7.43 -35.13
C ASN A 485 1.27 5.95 -35.55
N ASP A 486 1.43 5.68 -36.84
CA ASP A 486 1.44 4.31 -37.37
C ASP A 486 2.80 3.62 -37.20
N LEU A 487 2.80 2.29 -37.07
CA LEU A 487 3.98 1.42 -37.02
C LEU A 487 3.74 0.21 -37.91
N GLY A 488 4.57 -0.01 -38.94
CA GLY A 488 4.38 -1.08 -39.94
C GLY A 488 3.02 -1.07 -40.67
N GLY A 489 2.30 0.05 -40.66
CA GLY A 489 0.92 0.16 -41.16
C GLY A 489 -0.17 -0.04 -40.10
N VAL A 490 0.20 -0.39 -38.86
CA VAL A 490 -0.73 -0.54 -37.73
C VAL A 490 -0.98 0.82 -37.07
N PRO A 491 -2.22 1.33 -37.05
CA PRO A 491 -2.55 2.67 -36.50
C PRO A 491 -2.44 2.72 -34.98
N ARG A 492 -2.43 3.93 -34.40
CA ARG A 492 -2.42 4.15 -32.94
C ARG A 492 -3.81 3.88 -32.31
N VAL A 493 -3.83 3.37 -31.08
CA VAL A 493 -5.02 3.42 -30.21
C VAL A 493 -5.08 4.82 -29.59
N ASP A 494 -5.96 5.69 -30.07
CA ASP A 494 -5.87 7.13 -29.77
C ASP A 494 -6.21 7.51 -28.32
N SER A 495 -6.98 6.67 -27.62
CA SER A 495 -7.29 6.79 -26.18
C SER A 495 -6.12 6.38 -25.26
N ILE A 496 -5.15 5.61 -25.74
CA ILE A 496 -4.01 5.12 -24.95
C ILE A 496 -2.84 6.09 -25.02
N VAL A 497 -2.29 6.46 -23.86
CA VAL A 497 -1.39 7.60 -23.69
C VAL A 497 -0.22 7.29 -22.75
N LEU A 498 0.96 7.83 -23.05
CA LEU A 498 2.05 7.97 -22.08
C LEU A 498 2.17 9.44 -21.65
N PRO A 499 1.76 9.80 -20.43
CA PRO A 499 1.75 11.19 -20.00
C PRO A 499 3.17 11.73 -19.77
N LEU A 500 3.41 12.96 -20.23
CA LEU A 500 4.60 13.75 -19.92
C LEU A 500 4.56 14.18 -18.45
N GLY A 501 5.33 13.49 -17.60
CA GLY A 501 5.42 13.76 -16.17
C GLY A 501 6.81 14.20 -15.69
N ARG A 502 6.85 14.73 -14.47
CA ARG A 502 8.05 14.88 -13.64
C ARG A 502 7.68 14.39 -12.24
N ILE A 503 8.25 13.27 -11.81
CA ILE A 503 8.07 12.72 -10.46
C ILE A 503 9.31 13.09 -9.64
N ASP A 504 9.15 13.68 -8.45
CA ASP A 504 10.24 14.12 -7.57
C ASP A 504 10.17 13.44 -6.19
N LEU A 505 10.93 12.36 -6.01
CA LEU A 505 11.02 11.63 -4.75
C LEU A 505 12.09 12.24 -3.84
N VAL A 506 11.72 12.77 -2.67
CA VAL A 506 12.63 13.42 -1.70
C VAL A 506 13.53 14.50 -2.35
N GLY A 507 13.02 15.18 -3.38
CA GLY A 507 13.73 16.22 -4.16
C GLY A 507 14.58 15.70 -5.33
N ILE A 508 14.60 14.38 -5.57
CA ILE A 508 15.28 13.74 -6.71
C ILE A 508 14.28 13.50 -7.84
N THR A 509 14.49 14.11 -9.00
CA THR A 509 13.68 13.84 -10.19
C THR A 509 13.95 12.44 -10.73
N LEU A 510 12.92 11.59 -10.73
CA LEU A 510 13.04 10.20 -11.21
C LEU A 510 13.24 10.12 -12.73
N PRO A 511 13.92 9.09 -13.24
CA PRO A 511 13.87 8.74 -14.65
C PRO A 511 12.54 8.06 -14.98
N ILE A 512 11.95 8.37 -16.14
CA ILE A 512 10.65 7.82 -16.57
C ILE A 512 10.80 7.14 -17.94
N TYR A 513 11.19 7.92 -18.95
CA TYR A 513 11.36 7.47 -20.34
C TYR A 513 12.81 7.73 -20.77
N GLY A 514 13.63 6.70 -20.92
CA GLY A 514 15.05 6.76 -21.33
C GLY A 514 16.01 7.49 -20.38
N GLY A 515 15.51 8.06 -19.29
CA GLY A 515 16.28 8.88 -18.35
C GLY A 515 15.45 10.01 -17.73
N HIS A 516 16.13 11.06 -17.26
CA HIS A 516 15.51 12.18 -16.56
C HIS A 516 14.92 13.22 -17.54
N GLY A 517 13.62 13.49 -17.40
CA GLY A 517 12.91 14.55 -18.12
C GLY A 517 13.10 14.54 -19.64
N PHE A 518 13.14 15.74 -20.25
CA PHE A 518 13.28 15.89 -21.70
C PHE A 518 14.58 15.32 -22.29
N GLN A 519 15.65 15.15 -21.50
CA GLN A 519 16.87 14.52 -22.01
C GLN A 519 16.70 13.00 -22.13
N GLY A 520 15.96 12.36 -21.22
CA GLY A 520 15.53 10.97 -21.37
C GLY A 520 14.71 10.77 -22.65
N ILE A 521 13.70 11.62 -22.89
CA ILE A 521 12.87 11.57 -24.10
C ILE A 521 13.72 11.77 -25.38
N ARG A 522 14.74 12.64 -25.34
CA ARG A 522 15.70 12.79 -26.46
C ARG A 522 16.57 11.56 -26.67
N SER A 523 17.00 10.87 -25.62
CA SER A 523 17.71 9.59 -25.74
C SER A 523 16.83 8.52 -26.39
N VAL A 524 15.55 8.44 -25.99
CA VAL A 524 14.55 7.57 -26.66
C VAL A 524 14.41 7.94 -28.13
N GLN A 525 14.28 9.22 -28.48
CA GLN A 525 14.19 9.67 -29.88
C GLN A 525 15.41 9.30 -30.72
N ILE A 526 16.62 9.39 -30.15
CA ILE A 526 17.86 8.96 -30.83
C ILE A 526 17.87 7.44 -31.03
N GLN A 527 17.42 6.66 -30.04
CA GLN A 527 17.34 5.20 -30.16
C GLN A 527 16.26 4.77 -31.16
N MET A 528 15.07 5.36 -31.11
CA MET A 528 14.01 5.20 -32.10
C MET A 528 14.52 5.47 -33.53
N ALA A 529 15.23 6.59 -33.75
CA ALA A 529 15.77 6.93 -35.07
C ALA A 529 16.80 5.90 -35.59
N ARG A 530 17.61 5.30 -34.70
CA ARG A 530 18.53 4.20 -35.06
C ARG A 530 17.79 2.92 -35.46
N LEU A 531 16.68 2.64 -34.79
CA LEU A 531 15.77 1.53 -35.09
C LEU A 531 14.89 1.82 -36.33
N GLY A 532 14.90 3.03 -36.86
CA GLY A 532 14.04 3.43 -37.97
C GLY A 532 12.58 3.71 -37.58
N ILE A 533 12.29 3.90 -36.29
CA ILE A 533 11.01 4.40 -35.77
C ILE A 533 10.92 5.91 -36.03
N SER A 534 9.75 6.37 -36.48
CA SER A 534 9.45 7.79 -36.73
C SER A 534 8.01 8.13 -36.34
N ALA A 535 7.65 9.41 -36.37
CA ALA A 535 6.30 9.87 -36.06
C ALA A 535 5.21 9.40 -37.05
N THR A 536 5.60 8.89 -38.23
CA THR A 536 4.71 8.55 -39.35
C THR A 536 4.96 7.14 -39.90
N GLY A 537 5.55 6.25 -39.12
CA GLY A 537 5.92 4.90 -39.55
C GLY A 537 7.21 4.39 -38.93
N SER A 538 7.43 3.09 -39.09
CA SER A 538 8.63 2.36 -38.70
C SER A 538 9.24 1.62 -39.89
N ARG A 539 10.36 0.93 -39.66
CA ARG A 539 10.92 -0.08 -40.58
C ARG A 539 10.57 -1.53 -40.20
N GLY A 540 9.93 -1.73 -39.06
CA GLY A 540 9.44 -3.04 -38.62
C GLY A 540 8.16 -3.45 -39.35
N THR A 541 7.83 -4.72 -39.23
CA THR A 541 6.62 -5.34 -39.77
C THR A 541 6.06 -6.30 -38.72
N VAL A 542 4.74 -6.40 -38.64
CA VAL A 542 4.08 -7.41 -37.80
C VAL A 542 4.61 -8.80 -38.18
N ASN A 543 5.16 -9.51 -37.21
CA ASN A 543 5.73 -10.84 -37.35
C ASN A 543 5.34 -11.71 -36.13
N GLY A 544 5.71 -12.99 -36.13
CA GLY A 544 5.54 -13.88 -34.98
C GLY A 544 4.12 -14.41 -34.78
N VAL A 545 3.90 -15.01 -33.60
CA VAL A 545 2.65 -15.68 -33.22
C VAL A 545 2.09 -15.18 -31.89
N ASP A 546 0.78 -14.93 -31.84
CA ASP A 546 0.03 -14.76 -30.59
C ASP A 546 -0.18 -16.15 -29.96
N LEU A 547 0.26 -16.35 -28.72
CA LEU A 547 0.13 -17.63 -27.99
C LEU A 547 -1.12 -17.66 -27.09
N PRO A 548 -1.69 -18.84 -26.77
CA PRO A 548 -2.78 -18.97 -25.82
C PRO A 548 -2.48 -18.37 -24.44
N VAL A 549 -3.45 -17.63 -23.89
CA VAL A 549 -3.40 -17.03 -22.54
C VAL A 549 -4.52 -17.55 -21.63
N THR A 550 -5.11 -18.69 -22.01
CA THR A 550 -6.09 -19.47 -21.24
C THR A 550 -5.83 -20.96 -21.49
N THR A 551 -6.40 -21.83 -20.65
CA THR A 551 -6.45 -23.29 -20.84
C THR A 551 -7.73 -23.76 -21.56
N GLY A 552 -8.42 -22.86 -22.28
CA GLY A 552 -9.72 -23.17 -22.89
C GLY A 552 -10.90 -23.13 -21.91
N ALA A 553 -12.08 -23.50 -22.38
CA ALA A 553 -13.29 -23.65 -21.56
C ALA A 553 -13.47 -25.08 -21.02
N ASP A 554 -12.82 -26.08 -21.62
CA ASP A 554 -12.71 -27.44 -21.06
C ASP A 554 -11.53 -27.59 -20.06
N GLY A 555 -10.62 -26.62 -20.02
CA GLY A 555 -9.47 -26.56 -19.12
C GLY A 555 -8.28 -27.42 -19.55
N VAL A 556 -8.28 -27.96 -20.79
CA VAL A 556 -7.26 -28.87 -21.31
C VAL A 556 -6.47 -28.21 -22.45
N PRO A 557 -5.19 -27.86 -22.27
CA PRO A 557 -4.38 -27.25 -23.32
C PRO A 557 -4.21 -28.16 -24.56
N GLY A 558 -4.32 -27.57 -25.75
CA GLY A 558 -4.17 -28.21 -27.05
C GLY A 558 -5.47 -28.66 -27.72
N THR A 559 -6.64 -28.24 -27.22
CA THR A 559 -7.96 -28.65 -27.70
C THR A 559 -8.54 -27.72 -28.77
N GLY A 560 -8.09 -26.46 -28.84
CA GLY A 560 -8.48 -25.50 -29.88
C GLY A 560 -9.62 -24.55 -29.51
N ASP A 561 -10.03 -24.48 -28.24
CA ASP A 561 -10.95 -23.47 -27.71
C ASP A 561 -10.25 -22.38 -26.87
N GLU A 562 -8.92 -22.36 -26.85
CA GLU A 562 -8.12 -21.42 -26.08
C GLU A 562 -8.06 -20.02 -26.72
N GLU A 563 -8.14 -18.97 -25.89
CA GLU A 563 -8.02 -17.59 -26.34
C GLU A 563 -6.55 -17.11 -26.30
N SER A 564 -6.05 -16.56 -27.41
CA SER A 564 -4.72 -15.90 -27.47
C SER A 564 -4.74 -14.42 -27.11
N VAL A 565 -5.93 -13.80 -27.06
CA VAL A 565 -6.13 -12.46 -26.47
C VAL A 565 -7.49 -12.36 -25.76
N ILE A 566 -7.48 -11.85 -24.54
CA ILE A 566 -8.67 -11.73 -23.67
C ILE A 566 -8.84 -10.29 -23.14
N PRO A 567 -10.05 -9.86 -22.75
CA PRO A 567 -10.26 -8.54 -22.15
C PRO A 567 -9.72 -8.48 -20.71
N GLY A 568 -9.27 -7.30 -20.29
CA GLY A 568 -8.81 -7.04 -18.93
C GLY A 568 -9.95 -6.77 -17.96
N GLN A 569 -9.77 -7.15 -16.70
CA GLN A 569 -10.74 -6.91 -15.63
C GLN A 569 -10.48 -5.56 -14.92
N ILE A 570 -11.50 -5.06 -14.21
CA ILE A 570 -11.32 -4.00 -13.22
C ILE A 570 -10.65 -4.57 -11.96
N VAL A 571 -9.91 -3.74 -11.23
CA VAL A 571 -9.34 -4.11 -9.92
C VAL A 571 -10.18 -3.47 -8.82
N PRO A 572 -10.63 -4.23 -7.80
CA PRO A 572 -11.49 -3.71 -6.73
C PRO A 572 -10.79 -2.71 -5.81
N GLU A 573 -11.62 -1.94 -5.11
CA GLU A 573 -11.23 -0.93 -4.11
C GLU A 573 -12.05 -1.14 -2.82
N GLY A 574 -11.62 -0.53 -1.72
CA GLY A 574 -12.23 -0.72 -0.41
C GLY A 574 -11.66 -1.93 0.34
N PHE A 575 -12.47 -2.57 1.19
CA PHE A 575 -12.08 -3.85 1.82
C PHE A 575 -12.06 -4.97 0.78
N LEU A 576 -10.91 -5.65 0.68
CA LEU A 576 -10.72 -6.87 -0.11
C LEU A 576 -10.84 -8.11 0.78
N VAL A 577 -10.46 -7.98 2.05
CA VAL A 577 -10.80 -8.89 3.14
C VAL A 577 -11.53 -8.07 4.17
N GLU A 578 -12.74 -8.49 4.55
CA GLU A 578 -13.53 -7.81 5.57
C GLU A 578 -12.85 -7.90 6.96
N PRO A 579 -13.02 -6.92 7.85
CA PRO A 579 -12.52 -7.01 9.21
C PRO A 579 -13.12 -8.19 9.97
N GLN A 580 -12.26 -9.03 10.55
CA GLN A 580 -12.64 -10.22 11.34
C GLN A 580 -12.01 -10.22 12.73
N ASP A 581 -12.60 -10.98 13.65
CA ASP A 581 -11.96 -11.36 14.91
C ASP A 581 -10.83 -12.38 14.65
N ALA A 582 -9.73 -12.25 15.39
CA ALA A 582 -8.61 -13.18 15.34
C ALA A 582 -8.98 -14.51 16.01
N GLN A 583 -8.60 -15.64 15.39
CA GLN A 583 -8.94 -16.98 15.90
C GLN A 583 -8.24 -17.35 17.22
N ASP A 584 -7.18 -16.63 17.59
CA ASP A 584 -6.51 -16.71 18.90
C ASP A 584 -7.11 -15.77 19.97
N GLY A 585 -8.09 -14.94 19.59
CA GLY A 585 -8.71 -13.91 20.44
C GLY A 585 -7.89 -12.62 20.59
N GLY A 586 -6.69 -12.53 20.00
CA GLY A 586 -5.75 -11.45 20.29
C GLY A 586 -6.11 -10.08 19.68
N LEU A 587 -6.88 -10.07 18.60
CA LEU A 587 -7.46 -8.88 17.99
C LEU A 587 -8.95 -9.11 17.74
N THR A 588 -9.78 -8.12 18.01
CA THR A 588 -11.18 -8.15 17.60
C THR A 588 -11.37 -7.50 16.24
N ARG A 589 -12.52 -7.73 15.63
CA ARG A 589 -13.01 -7.00 14.46
C ARG A 589 -12.90 -5.48 14.65
N GLY A 590 -13.24 -4.99 15.84
CA GLY A 590 -13.12 -3.58 16.22
C GLY A 590 -11.67 -3.06 16.24
N ASP A 591 -10.70 -3.89 16.65
CA ASP A 591 -9.28 -3.54 16.57
C ASP A 591 -8.81 -3.41 15.11
N VAL A 592 -9.20 -4.35 14.24
CA VAL A 592 -8.85 -4.34 12.80
C VAL A 592 -9.47 -3.12 12.10
N ILE A 593 -10.74 -2.84 12.38
CA ILE A 593 -11.46 -1.64 11.92
C ILE A 593 -10.68 -0.38 12.34
N ARG A 594 -10.31 -0.28 13.62
CA ARG A 594 -9.58 0.87 14.18
C ARG A 594 -8.20 1.06 13.56
N LEU A 595 -7.38 0.01 13.45
CA LEU A 595 -6.05 0.07 12.82
C LEU A 595 -6.15 0.58 11.37
N THR A 596 -7.14 0.08 10.63
CA THR A 596 -7.40 0.46 9.24
C THR A 596 -7.88 1.91 9.14
N ALA A 597 -8.85 2.30 9.97
CA ALA A 597 -9.38 3.65 10.07
C ALA A 597 -8.29 4.70 10.36
N GLN A 598 -7.47 4.45 11.40
CA GLN A 598 -6.37 5.34 11.80
C GLN A 598 -5.33 5.51 10.68
N ALA A 599 -5.02 4.43 9.96
CA ALA A 599 -4.13 4.48 8.80
C ALA A 599 -4.72 5.31 7.65
N ILE A 600 -6.01 5.14 7.30
CA ILE A 600 -6.62 5.89 6.19
C ILE A 600 -6.77 7.39 6.52
N ALA A 601 -7.18 7.70 7.76
CA ALA A 601 -7.24 9.07 8.26
C ALA A 601 -5.89 9.79 8.16
N GLN A 602 -4.78 9.07 8.44
CA GLN A 602 -3.43 9.60 8.25
C GLN A 602 -3.03 9.68 6.77
N ALA A 603 -3.32 8.67 5.95
CA ALA A 603 -2.97 8.66 4.53
C ALA A 603 -3.60 9.85 3.78
N ASN A 604 -4.87 10.17 4.07
CA ASN A 604 -5.56 11.33 3.50
C ASN A 604 -4.93 12.69 3.87
N GLN A 605 -4.20 12.78 4.98
CA GLN A 605 -3.45 13.98 5.38
C GLN A 605 -1.98 13.96 4.91
N THR A 606 -1.44 12.78 4.61
CA THR A 606 -0.02 12.58 4.31
C THR A 606 0.28 12.95 2.87
N ARG A 607 1.26 13.85 2.68
CA ARG A 607 1.69 14.33 1.36
C ARG A 607 2.40 13.21 0.57
N ALA A 608 1.95 12.96 -0.65
CA ALA A 608 2.55 11.99 -1.55
C ALA A 608 3.97 12.36 -2.04
N ALA A 609 4.72 11.35 -2.47
CA ALA A 609 6.03 11.45 -3.11
C ALA A 609 6.03 10.97 -4.57
N ILE A 610 5.17 10.02 -4.94
CA ILE A 610 5.11 9.44 -6.30
C ILE A 610 3.82 9.81 -7.06
N ARG A 611 3.15 10.90 -6.69
CA ARG A 611 1.86 11.36 -7.26
C ARG A 611 1.91 12.79 -7.76
N LEU A 612 1.00 13.15 -8.68
CA LEU A 612 0.95 14.46 -9.34
C LEU A 612 -0.47 15.07 -9.40
N PRO A 613 -0.68 16.34 -9.01
CA PRO A 613 0.33 17.32 -8.59
C PRO A 613 0.98 16.99 -7.23
N LEU A 614 2.05 17.72 -6.91
CA LEU A 614 2.92 17.43 -5.74
C LEU A 614 2.26 17.73 -4.37
N ASP A 615 0.99 18.12 -4.35
CA ASP A 615 0.12 18.33 -3.18
C ASP A 615 -0.99 17.27 -3.06
N GLU A 616 -0.99 16.23 -3.91
CA GLU A 616 -1.84 15.05 -3.69
C GLU A 616 -1.49 14.33 -2.37
N SER A 617 -2.51 13.70 -1.77
CA SER A 617 -2.32 12.83 -0.60
C SER A 617 -1.97 11.41 -1.02
N THR A 618 -1.38 10.63 -0.12
CA THR A 618 -1.01 9.22 -0.41
C THR A 618 -2.26 8.35 -0.60
N ARG A 619 -2.06 7.21 -1.28
CA ARG A 619 -3.04 6.11 -1.36
C ARG A 619 -2.32 4.82 -0.99
N MET A 620 -2.81 4.15 0.04
CA MET A 620 -2.16 3.00 0.65
C MET A 620 -3.02 1.74 0.51
N ILE A 621 -2.33 0.60 0.54
CA ILE A 621 -2.88 -0.70 0.88
C ILE A 621 -2.47 -0.99 2.32
N ILE A 622 -3.41 -1.48 3.11
CA ILE A 622 -3.29 -1.68 4.56
C ILE A 622 -3.69 -3.13 4.85
N ALA A 623 -2.81 -3.89 5.48
CA ALA A 623 -3.02 -5.28 5.85
C ALA A 623 -2.83 -5.48 7.35
N VAL A 624 -3.74 -6.21 7.98
CA VAL A 624 -3.66 -6.62 9.39
C VAL A 624 -3.64 -8.16 9.45
N THR A 625 -2.66 -8.72 10.14
CA THR A 625 -2.52 -10.17 10.34
C THR A 625 -2.29 -10.48 11.82
N TYR A 626 -2.98 -11.50 12.35
CA TYR A 626 -2.72 -12.02 13.70
C TYR A 626 -1.45 -12.89 13.80
N THR A 627 -1.20 -13.49 14.97
CA THR A 627 0.04 -14.22 15.33
C THR A 627 0.38 -15.43 14.43
N GLN A 628 -0.59 -16.00 13.71
CA GLN A 628 -0.36 -17.10 12.76
C GLN A 628 -0.29 -16.63 11.28
N GLY A 629 -0.39 -15.33 11.01
CA GLY A 629 -0.18 -14.75 9.68
C GLY A 629 -1.39 -14.80 8.73
N ASN A 630 -2.54 -15.34 9.11
CA ASN A 630 -3.78 -15.12 8.35
C ASN A 630 -4.09 -13.63 8.27
N VAL A 631 -4.60 -13.18 7.13
CA VAL A 631 -5.08 -11.81 6.92
C VAL A 631 -6.49 -11.70 7.49
N ILE A 632 -6.67 -10.83 8.48
CA ILE A 632 -7.97 -10.58 9.16
C ILE A 632 -8.57 -9.21 8.79
N GLY A 633 -7.93 -8.51 7.86
CA GLY A 633 -8.40 -7.30 7.21
C GLY A 633 -7.39 -6.81 6.17
N LEU A 634 -7.88 -6.49 4.96
CA LEU A 634 -7.06 -6.00 3.85
C LEU A 634 -7.83 -4.91 3.11
N TYR A 635 -7.34 -3.68 3.19
CA TYR A 635 -7.98 -2.52 2.57
C TYR A 635 -7.11 -1.91 1.47
N ARG A 636 -7.69 -1.67 0.30
CA ARG A 636 -7.05 -0.96 -0.82
C ARG A 636 -7.72 0.42 -1.00
N MET A 637 -6.99 1.50 -0.71
CA MET A 637 -7.45 2.86 -1.04
C MET A 637 -7.59 3.04 -2.56
N PRO A 638 -8.51 3.91 -3.04
CA PRO A 638 -8.64 4.24 -4.45
C PRO A 638 -7.32 4.70 -5.09
N ASP A 639 -7.00 4.18 -6.27
CA ASP A 639 -5.71 4.39 -6.96
C ASP A 639 -4.45 4.06 -6.11
N ALA A 640 -4.56 3.24 -5.06
CA ALA A 640 -3.37 2.65 -4.44
C ALA A 640 -2.68 1.68 -5.42
N THR A 641 -1.34 1.72 -5.44
CA THR A 641 -0.51 0.94 -6.36
C THR A 641 -0.64 -0.56 -6.14
N TYR A 642 -0.86 -1.34 -7.19
CA TYR A 642 -1.19 -2.76 -7.06
C TYR A 642 -0.05 -3.62 -6.47
N PHE A 643 1.21 -3.23 -6.69
CA PHE A 643 2.37 -3.95 -6.11
C PHE A 643 2.34 -4.01 -4.58
N SER A 644 1.58 -3.11 -3.97
CA SER A 644 1.48 -2.92 -2.54
C SER A 644 0.62 -3.97 -1.83
N LEU A 645 -0.11 -4.83 -2.56
CA LEU A 645 -0.89 -5.93 -2.00
C LEU A 645 0.02 -6.93 -1.28
N ASP A 646 0.90 -7.58 -2.05
CA ASP A 646 1.87 -8.57 -1.58
C ASP A 646 2.76 -7.95 -0.49
N VAL A 647 3.19 -6.72 -0.74
CA VAL A 647 4.10 -5.96 0.13
C VAL A 647 3.44 -5.63 1.47
N ALA A 648 2.18 -5.19 1.51
CA ALA A 648 1.49 -4.91 2.78
C ALA A 648 1.26 -6.20 3.60
N VAL A 649 0.82 -7.28 2.95
CA VAL A 649 0.59 -8.57 3.61
C VAL A 649 1.91 -9.18 4.12
N ALA A 650 2.96 -9.16 3.31
CA ALA A 650 4.29 -9.62 3.70
C ALA A 650 4.86 -8.77 4.86
N LYS A 651 4.77 -7.44 4.79
CA LYS A 651 5.18 -6.53 5.89
C LYS A 651 4.55 -6.93 7.23
N ALA A 652 3.23 -7.18 7.25
CA ALA A 652 2.51 -7.59 8.46
C ALA A 652 3.04 -8.94 9.01
N ARG A 653 3.20 -9.95 8.14
CA ARG A 653 3.73 -11.29 8.47
C ARG A 653 5.18 -11.29 8.94
N ASN A 654 6.02 -10.45 8.32
CA ASN A 654 7.44 -10.33 8.65
C ASN A 654 7.63 -9.79 10.09
N VAL A 655 6.89 -8.73 10.47
CA VAL A 655 7.03 -8.15 11.82
C VAL A 655 6.36 -9.00 12.89
N ALA A 656 5.25 -9.69 12.59
CA ALA A 656 4.64 -10.66 13.51
C ALA A 656 5.60 -11.81 13.83
N TYR A 657 6.21 -12.44 12.82
CA TYR A 657 7.20 -13.51 13.04
C TYR A 657 8.44 -13.01 13.80
N TYR A 658 9.01 -11.86 13.42
CA TYR A 658 10.28 -11.41 14.00
C TYR A 658 10.12 -10.92 15.46
N ALA A 659 8.95 -10.40 15.83
CA ALA A 659 8.64 -9.95 17.18
C ALA A 659 8.30 -11.09 18.16
N ASP A 660 8.06 -12.31 17.66
CA ASP A 660 7.78 -13.50 18.47
C ASP A 660 9.11 -14.12 18.98
N SER A 661 9.31 -14.15 20.29
CA SER A 661 10.55 -14.66 20.91
C SER A 661 10.75 -16.17 20.75
N ASP A 662 9.68 -16.91 20.45
CA ASP A 662 9.59 -18.35 20.56
C ASP A 662 9.55 -18.98 19.16
N LYS A 663 8.89 -18.33 18.19
CA LYS A 663 8.93 -18.68 16.76
C LYS A 663 10.24 -18.28 16.06
N LEU A 664 10.86 -17.14 16.41
CA LEU A 664 12.03 -16.61 15.70
C LEU A 664 13.20 -17.61 15.64
N GLN A 665 13.58 -18.05 14.45
CA GLN A 665 14.70 -18.98 14.27
C GLN A 665 16.05 -18.28 14.49
N GLU A 666 17.01 -18.94 15.16
CA GLU A 666 18.29 -18.33 15.54
C GLU A 666 19.18 -17.96 14.33
N VAL A 667 18.93 -18.57 13.17
CA VAL A 667 19.58 -18.23 11.89
C VAL A 667 19.02 -16.94 11.26
N ASP A 668 17.81 -16.52 11.65
CA ASP A 668 17.17 -15.27 11.22
C ASP A 668 17.39 -14.15 12.27
N HIS A 669 17.78 -14.50 13.50
CA HIS A 669 17.95 -13.60 14.62
C HIS A 669 19.19 -12.69 14.49
N LEU A 670 19.02 -11.37 14.68
CA LEU A 670 20.12 -10.40 14.63
C LEU A 670 21.06 -10.49 15.86
N PRO A 671 22.32 -10.91 15.73
CA PRO A 671 23.16 -11.22 16.89
C PRO A 671 23.45 -10.02 17.80
N GLY A 672 23.25 -10.20 19.11
CA GLY A 672 23.47 -9.17 20.13
C GLY A 672 22.27 -8.26 20.40
N VAL A 673 21.15 -8.50 19.73
CA VAL A 673 19.82 -7.95 20.06
C VAL A 673 19.05 -8.99 20.89
N PRO A 674 18.09 -8.60 21.75
CA PRO A 674 17.19 -9.55 22.40
C PRO A 674 16.23 -10.23 21.40
N ARG A 675 15.93 -11.52 21.59
CA ARG A 675 14.83 -12.20 20.88
C ARG A 675 13.50 -11.55 21.26
N GLY A 676 12.56 -11.49 20.31
CA GLY A 676 11.30 -10.76 20.48
C GLY A 676 11.43 -9.23 20.53
N ALA A 677 12.59 -8.66 20.17
CA ALA A 677 12.73 -7.21 20.03
C ALA A 677 11.87 -6.69 18.87
N ALA A 678 11.03 -5.69 19.13
CA ALA A 678 10.11 -5.16 18.12
C ALA A 678 10.88 -4.50 16.96
N PHE A 679 10.82 -5.15 15.79
CA PHE A 679 11.44 -4.72 14.54
C PHE A 679 10.40 -4.24 13.53
N THR A 680 10.82 -3.41 12.60
CA THR A 680 10.05 -3.09 11.39
C THR A 680 10.79 -3.62 10.16
N ASN A 681 10.15 -3.64 9.00
CA ASN A 681 10.81 -3.87 7.72
C ASN A 681 11.88 -2.79 7.42
N ARG A 682 11.86 -1.60 8.05
CA ARG A 682 13.01 -0.66 8.04
C ARG A 682 14.21 -1.20 8.83
N THR A 683 13.97 -1.90 9.95
CA THR A 683 15.03 -2.58 10.71
C THR A 683 15.61 -3.77 9.94
N ILE A 684 14.75 -4.65 9.43
CA ILE A 684 15.12 -5.84 8.64
C ILE A 684 15.95 -5.41 7.42
N ARG A 685 15.49 -4.38 6.70
CA ARG A 685 16.25 -3.70 5.65
C ARG A 685 17.63 -3.23 6.08
N TYR A 686 17.71 -2.51 7.20
CA TYR A 686 18.98 -1.91 7.62
C TYR A 686 20.05 -2.97 7.89
N ALA A 687 19.63 -4.16 8.33
CA ALA A 687 20.49 -5.33 8.45
C ALA A 687 20.80 -6.05 7.13
N SER A 688 20.06 -5.84 6.03
CA SER A 688 20.33 -6.47 4.72
C SER A 688 21.20 -5.64 3.76
N LEU A 689 21.49 -4.38 4.11
CA LEU A 689 22.29 -3.46 3.28
C LEU A 689 23.66 -4.03 2.89
N PRO A 690 24.14 -3.77 1.65
CA PRO A 690 25.43 -4.27 1.18
C PRO A 690 26.64 -3.66 1.90
N PHE A 691 26.47 -2.52 2.57
CA PHE A 691 27.45 -1.89 3.45
C PHE A 691 26.75 -1.49 4.76
N PHE A 692 27.33 -1.87 5.91
CA PHE A 692 26.77 -1.54 7.23
C PHE A 692 27.80 -0.82 8.12
N PRO A 693 27.49 0.39 8.63
CA PRO A 693 26.24 1.12 8.47
C PRO A 693 26.09 1.78 7.08
N SER A 694 24.84 2.09 6.73
CA SER A 694 24.46 2.92 5.58
C SER A 694 25.33 4.18 5.44
N GLY A 695 25.70 4.52 4.20
CA GLY A 695 26.46 5.74 3.88
C GLY A 695 27.96 5.65 4.17
N GLN A 696 28.48 4.45 4.45
CA GLN A 696 29.91 4.18 4.62
C GLN A 696 30.41 3.14 3.60
N ASP A 697 30.76 3.62 2.41
CA ASP A 697 31.23 2.83 1.28
C ASP A 697 32.43 1.94 1.69
N ASN A 698 32.45 0.67 1.25
CA ASN A 698 33.46 -0.35 1.60
C ASN A 698 33.44 -0.87 3.05
N TYR A 699 32.44 -0.55 3.88
CA TYR A 699 32.24 -1.29 5.14
C TYR A 699 31.76 -2.73 4.89
N PRO A 700 31.94 -3.68 5.84
CA PRO A 700 31.39 -5.02 5.72
C PRO A 700 29.86 -5.00 5.56
N PRO A 701 29.26 -5.96 4.82
CA PRO A 701 27.81 -6.03 4.67
C PRO A 701 27.05 -6.14 5.99
N GLY A 702 25.78 -5.74 5.96
CA GLY A 702 24.84 -6.05 7.02
C GLY A 702 24.64 -7.57 7.14
N PRO A 703 24.31 -8.11 8.32
CA PRO A 703 24.29 -9.56 8.57
C PRO A 703 23.20 -10.31 7.80
N PHE A 704 22.13 -9.64 7.39
CA PHE A 704 21.07 -10.20 6.53
C PHE A 704 21.38 -10.05 5.03
N SER A 705 22.55 -9.51 4.66
CA SER A 705 22.88 -9.25 3.26
C SER A 705 23.37 -10.50 2.53
N LYS A 706 22.81 -10.76 1.34
CA LYS A 706 23.22 -11.84 0.41
C LYS A 706 24.69 -11.78 -0.02
N LEU A 707 25.40 -10.67 0.26
CA LEU A 707 26.84 -10.54 0.05
C LEU A 707 27.71 -11.28 1.10
N ASN A 708 27.11 -11.80 2.17
CA ASN A 708 27.80 -12.70 3.11
C ASN A 708 27.82 -14.16 2.63
N ASP A 709 27.08 -14.49 1.56
CA ASP A 709 26.83 -15.85 1.11
C ASP A 709 27.66 -16.26 -0.11
N GLY A 710 27.86 -17.58 -0.25
CA GLY A 710 28.34 -18.20 -1.48
C GLY A 710 29.72 -17.76 -1.97
N GLN A 711 29.88 -17.72 -3.31
CA GLN A 711 31.10 -17.28 -4.00
C GLN A 711 30.76 -16.11 -4.93
N VAL A 712 30.51 -14.95 -4.32
CA VAL A 712 30.18 -13.70 -5.04
C VAL A 712 31.10 -12.55 -4.64
N SER A 713 31.26 -11.60 -5.56
CA SER A 713 32.07 -10.40 -5.37
C SER A 713 31.30 -9.34 -4.59
N VAL A 714 31.74 -9.05 -3.36
CA VAL A 714 31.22 -7.93 -2.53
C VAL A 714 31.43 -6.53 -3.16
N ARG A 715 32.13 -6.44 -4.30
CA ARG A 715 32.36 -5.20 -5.06
C ARG A 715 31.52 -5.08 -6.34
N SER A 716 30.97 -6.19 -6.85
CA SER A 716 30.32 -6.21 -8.17
C SER A 716 29.12 -7.15 -8.32
N ALA A 717 28.78 -7.93 -7.29
CA ALA A 717 27.73 -8.96 -7.28
C ALA A 717 27.89 -10.09 -8.33
N LEU A 718 29.01 -10.09 -9.08
CA LEU A 718 29.39 -11.17 -10.00
C LEU A 718 29.85 -12.41 -9.23
N ASN A 719 29.75 -13.57 -9.86
CA ASN A 719 30.29 -14.81 -9.34
C ASN A 719 31.83 -14.71 -9.26
N SER A 720 32.42 -15.10 -8.12
CA SER A 720 33.88 -15.11 -7.91
C SER A 720 34.52 -16.50 -8.12
N GLY A 721 33.70 -17.49 -8.44
CA GLY A 721 34.05 -18.86 -8.83
C GLY A 721 32.90 -19.48 -9.63
N PRO A 722 32.85 -20.81 -9.78
CA PRO A 722 31.69 -21.49 -10.37
C PRO A 722 30.39 -21.18 -9.60
N PRO A 723 29.22 -21.12 -10.27
CA PRO A 723 27.95 -20.87 -9.61
C PRO A 723 27.63 -21.97 -8.59
N LEU A 724 27.16 -21.56 -7.41
CA LEU A 724 26.83 -22.47 -6.31
C LEU A 724 25.36 -22.90 -6.32
N PRO A 725 24.99 -24.01 -5.65
CA PRO A 725 23.59 -24.38 -5.50
C PRO A 725 22.81 -23.35 -4.68
N ALA A 726 21.48 -23.33 -4.86
CA ALA A 726 20.58 -22.47 -4.08
C ALA A 726 20.75 -22.63 -2.55
N THR A 727 21.04 -23.86 -2.11
CA THR A 727 21.30 -24.21 -0.70
C THR A 727 22.56 -23.56 -0.09
N ALA A 728 23.43 -22.93 -0.89
CA ALA A 728 24.62 -22.22 -0.40
C ALA A 728 24.35 -20.79 0.09
N PHE A 729 23.11 -20.28 -0.04
CA PHE A 729 22.73 -18.92 0.36
C PHE A 729 21.89 -18.97 1.65
N GLN A 730 22.45 -18.44 2.74
CA GLN A 730 21.96 -18.66 4.10
C GLN A 730 21.86 -17.40 4.98
N SER A 731 22.35 -16.23 4.56
CA SER A 731 21.85 -14.97 5.14
C SER A 731 20.35 -14.82 4.83
N VAL A 732 19.62 -14.02 5.61
CA VAL A 732 18.17 -13.80 5.40
C VAL A 732 17.87 -13.35 3.96
N GLY A 733 18.57 -12.35 3.43
CA GLY A 733 18.37 -11.85 2.06
C GLY A 733 18.95 -12.74 0.95
N GLY A 734 19.82 -13.70 1.28
CA GLY A 734 20.26 -14.75 0.36
C GLY A 734 19.25 -15.91 0.31
N PHE A 735 18.73 -16.31 1.47
CA PHE A 735 17.74 -17.37 1.59
C PHE A 735 16.42 -17.00 0.90
N ASP A 736 15.91 -15.79 1.14
CA ASP A 736 14.72 -15.22 0.48
C ASP A 736 14.90 -15.14 -1.06
N ALA A 737 16.07 -14.71 -1.54
CA ALA A 737 16.37 -14.65 -2.98
C ALA A 737 16.22 -16.01 -3.68
N PHE A 738 16.65 -17.10 -3.03
CA PHE A 738 16.60 -18.46 -3.60
C PHE A 738 15.43 -19.30 -3.11
N ASN A 739 14.57 -18.76 -2.24
CA ASN A 739 13.31 -19.36 -1.78
C ASN A 739 12.26 -18.24 -1.66
N PRO A 740 11.83 -17.64 -2.79
CA PRO A 740 10.81 -16.61 -2.80
C PRO A 740 9.50 -17.14 -2.19
N GLN A 741 8.59 -16.23 -1.84
CA GLN A 741 7.39 -16.50 -1.03
C GLN A 741 7.65 -16.91 0.44
N THR A 742 8.88 -17.21 0.90
CA THR A 742 9.11 -17.57 2.32
C THR A 742 9.06 -16.39 3.30
N ASN A 743 8.48 -16.59 4.50
CA ASN A 743 8.51 -15.61 5.61
C ASN A 743 9.72 -15.93 6.50
N PHE A 744 10.91 -15.48 6.08
CA PHE A 744 12.18 -15.95 6.66
C PHE A 744 12.23 -17.49 6.69
N ARG A 745 12.53 -18.11 7.84
CA ARG A 745 12.47 -19.56 8.03
C ARG A 745 11.40 -19.99 9.03
N ASP A 746 10.34 -19.21 9.19
CA ASP A 746 9.17 -19.56 10.00
C ASP A 746 8.73 -21.01 9.71
N PRO A 747 8.80 -21.93 10.70
CA PRO A 747 8.41 -23.33 10.53
C PRO A 747 6.94 -23.58 10.88
N THR A 748 6.21 -22.57 11.37
CA THR A 748 4.87 -22.73 11.93
C THR A 748 3.76 -22.35 10.95
N ASN A 749 3.94 -21.25 10.21
CA ASN A 749 2.87 -20.61 9.45
C ASN A 749 3.00 -20.83 7.92
N ILE A 750 3.32 -22.05 7.45
CA ILE A 750 3.80 -22.29 6.07
C ILE A 750 2.87 -21.75 4.97
N LEU A 751 1.55 -21.97 5.07
CA LEU A 751 0.60 -21.46 4.06
C LEU A 751 0.40 -19.94 4.11
N ASN A 752 0.84 -19.28 5.18
CA ASN A 752 0.76 -17.84 5.38
C ASN A 752 2.10 -17.15 5.11
N GLN A 753 2.86 -17.63 4.12
CA GLN A 753 4.13 -17.04 3.69
C GLN A 753 3.98 -16.41 2.30
N ASN A 754 4.51 -15.20 2.13
CA ASN A 754 4.56 -14.50 0.84
C ASN A 754 5.78 -13.56 0.69
N GLY A 755 6.94 -13.98 1.22
CA GLY A 755 8.24 -13.32 1.04
C GLY A 755 8.64 -12.36 2.15
N ILE A 756 9.88 -11.84 2.07
CA ILE A 756 10.39 -10.80 2.98
C ILE A 756 10.45 -9.45 2.27
N VAL A 757 9.83 -8.43 2.88
CA VAL A 757 9.93 -7.05 2.40
C VAL A 757 11.11 -6.34 3.06
N PHE A 758 12.02 -5.79 2.24
CA PHE A 758 13.19 -5.05 2.73
C PHE A 758 13.02 -3.54 2.64
N PHE A 759 11.80 -3.02 2.89
CA PHE A 759 11.55 -1.57 2.96
C PHE A 759 10.45 -1.16 3.96
N PRO A 760 10.51 0.08 4.51
CA PRO A 760 9.66 0.57 5.61
C PRO A 760 8.15 0.52 5.37
N GLY A 761 7.35 0.73 6.43
CA GLY A 761 5.88 0.66 6.38
C GLY A 761 5.23 -0.47 7.18
N SER A 762 5.70 -0.74 8.40
CA SER A 762 5.26 -1.92 9.17
C SER A 762 5.42 -1.74 10.67
N ALA A 763 4.53 -2.31 11.48
CA ALA A 763 4.70 -2.38 12.93
C ALA A 763 4.14 -3.70 13.51
N PRO A 764 4.86 -4.37 14.43
CA PRO A 764 4.27 -5.43 15.24
C PRO A 764 3.25 -4.81 16.21
N ILE A 765 2.13 -5.49 16.39
CA ILE A 765 0.93 -4.98 17.07
C ILE A 765 0.81 -5.67 18.42
N TYR A 766 0.71 -4.87 19.48
CA TYR A 766 0.65 -5.32 20.86
C TYR A 766 -0.64 -4.85 21.55
N LYS A 767 -1.30 -5.75 22.27
CA LYS A 767 -2.57 -5.47 22.96
C LYS A 767 -2.56 -6.07 24.36
N ASP A 768 -3.29 -5.43 25.27
CA ASP A 768 -3.70 -5.99 26.55
C ASP A 768 -5.00 -6.78 26.32
N ILE A 769 -4.94 -8.11 26.45
CA ILE A 769 -6.06 -9.03 26.19
C ILE A 769 -6.82 -9.36 27.48
N ASP A 770 -6.09 -9.65 28.56
CA ASP A 770 -6.65 -10.03 29.86
C ASP A 770 -7.18 -8.83 30.67
N GLY A 771 -6.80 -7.60 30.31
CA GLY A 771 -7.17 -6.36 31.02
C GLY A 771 -6.33 -6.09 32.27
N ASP A 772 -5.14 -6.69 32.38
CA ASP A 772 -4.25 -6.56 33.55
C ASP A 772 -3.20 -5.43 33.41
N GLY A 773 -3.14 -4.79 32.24
CA GLY A 773 -2.18 -3.75 31.88
C GLY A 773 -0.91 -4.25 31.18
N VAL A 774 -0.70 -5.57 31.05
CA VAL A 774 0.40 -6.17 30.30
C VAL A 774 -0.04 -6.32 28.84
N ARG A 775 0.83 -5.86 27.92
CA ARG A 775 0.59 -6.02 26.48
C ARG A 775 1.47 -7.14 25.93
N GLU A 776 0.86 -8.06 25.22
CA GLU A 776 1.55 -9.11 24.47
C GLU A 776 1.42 -8.91 22.96
N LEU A 777 2.17 -9.70 22.18
CA LEU A 777 2.19 -9.62 20.73
C LEU A 777 0.95 -10.31 20.16
N VAL A 778 0.13 -9.57 19.41
CA VAL A 778 -1.14 -10.08 18.85
C VAL A 778 -1.16 -10.12 17.32
N GLY A 779 -0.13 -9.58 16.66
CA GLY A 779 -0.02 -9.61 15.21
C GLY A 779 0.92 -8.57 14.61
N GLY A 780 0.62 -8.18 13.38
CA GLY A 780 1.36 -7.20 12.61
C GLY A 780 0.45 -6.34 11.72
N LEU A 781 0.88 -5.10 11.53
CA LEU A 781 0.31 -4.13 10.60
C LEU A 781 1.34 -3.88 9.49
N GLY A 782 0.92 -4.00 8.24
CA GLY A 782 1.72 -3.68 7.06
C GLY A 782 1.00 -2.68 6.16
N ILE A 783 1.71 -1.64 5.72
CA ILE A 783 1.17 -0.54 4.92
C ILE A 783 2.11 -0.27 3.75
N SER A 784 1.58 -0.12 2.54
CA SER A 784 2.38 0.37 1.41
C SER A 784 1.53 1.02 0.31
N GLY A 785 2.10 1.99 -0.41
CA GLY A 785 1.44 2.57 -1.59
C GLY A 785 2.03 3.87 -2.14
N ASP A 786 3.04 4.43 -1.47
CA ASP A 786 3.71 5.65 -1.89
C ASP A 786 5.22 5.60 -1.55
N GLY A 787 5.87 6.75 -1.29
CA GLY A 787 7.27 6.78 -0.82
C GLY A 787 7.48 6.11 0.55
N ILE A 788 8.65 5.55 0.83
CA ILE A 788 8.83 4.69 2.04
C ILE A 788 8.75 5.45 3.37
N ASP A 789 9.05 6.75 3.37
CA ASP A 789 8.90 7.60 4.56
C ASP A 789 7.44 8.10 4.72
N GLN A 790 6.58 7.90 3.73
CA GLN A 790 5.14 8.04 3.83
C GLN A 790 4.50 6.76 4.38
N ASP A 791 4.89 5.59 3.86
CA ASP A 791 4.49 4.29 4.39
C ASP A 791 4.70 4.22 5.92
N ASP A 792 5.86 4.68 6.41
CA ASP A 792 6.19 4.74 7.85
C ASP A 792 5.39 5.78 8.65
N VAL A 793 5.06 6.93 8.06
CA VAL A 793 4.18 7.94 8.70
C VAL A 793 2.79 7.33 8.89
N VAL A 794 2.22 6.75 7.84
CA VAL A 794 0.89 6.13 7.91
C VAL A 794 0.89 4.95 8.89
N THR A 795 1.95 4.14 8.91
CA THR A 795 2.13 3.04 9.88
C THR A 795 2.10 3.55 11.33
N TYR A 796 2.87 4.60 11.64
CA TYR A 796 2.99 5.10 13.01
C TYR A 796 1.67 5.64 13.59
N TYR A 797 0.85 6.29 12.77
CA TYR A 797 -0.46 6.76 13.21
C TYR A 797 -1.53 5.66 13.12
N GLY A 798 -1.40 4.72 12.18
CA GLY A 798 -2.26 3.54 12.06
C GLY A 798 -2.16 2.58 13.27
N SER A 799 -0.99 2.42 13.89
CA SER A 799 -0.82 1.55 15.07
C SER A 799 -1.14 2.24 16.41
N LYS A 800 -1.86 3.37 16.43
CA LYS A 800 -2.03 4.21 17.63
C LYS A 800 -2.96 3.61 18.69
N GLY A 801 -2.34 3.10 19.74
CA GLY A 801 -2.97 2.32 20.80
C GLY A 801 -2.33 0.95 20.96
N TYR A 802 -1.63 0.45 19.94
CA TYR A 802 -1.11 -0.92 19.84
C TYR A 802 0.43 -1.00 19.80
N GLU A 803 1.11 0.07 20.21
CA GLU A 803 2.57 0.11 20.22
C GLU A 803 3.18 -0.87 21.24
N PRO A 804 4.40 -1.40 20.98
CA PRO A 804 5.12 -2.27 21.91
C PRO A 804 5.24 -1.65 23.32
N PRO A 805 4.99 -2.42 24.39
CA PRO A 805 5.11 -1.94 25.76
C PRO A 805 6.58 -1.63 26.11
N PHE A 806 6.80 -0.85 27.16
CA PHE A 806 8.15 -0.48 27.62
C PHE A 806 9.04 -1.67 28.06
N THR A 807 8.43 -2.84 28.30
CA THR A 807 9.10 -4.11 28.59
C THR A 807 9.69 -4.77 27.35
N VAL A 808 9.15 -4.49 26.16
CA VAL A 808 9.64 -5.02 24.88
C VAL A 808 10.65 -4.03 24.27
N PRO A 809 11.92 -4.44 24.06
CA PRO A 809 12.92 -3.56 23.47
C PRO A 809 12.63 -3.35 21.99
N ARG A 810 12.34 -2.12 21.58
CA ARG A 810 12.24 -1.75 20.16
C ARG A 810 13.62 -1.68 19.51
N ALA A 811 13.68 -1.88 18.19
CA ALA A 811 14.92 -1.77 17.42
C ALA A 811 15.72 -0.49 17.72
N ASP A 812 15.05 0.67 17.83
CA ASP A 812 15.70 1.96 18.11
C ASP A 812 16.33 2.07 19.49
N GLN A 813 15.99 1.17 20.43
CA GLN A 813 16.61 1.08 21.76
C GLN A 813 17.84 0.14 21.78
N THR A 814 18.04 -0.63 20.71
CA THR A 814 19.09 -1.67 20.59
C THR A 814 20.23 -1.25 19.64
N LYS A 815 21.27 -2.09 19.51
CA LYS A 815 22.44 -1.83 18.65
C LYS A 815 22.98 -3.09 17.98
N PHE A 816 23.51 -2.95 16.77
CA PHE A 816 24.36 -3.94 16.11
C PHE A 816 25.69 -3.30 15.69
N ARG A 817 26.83 -3.96 15.92
CA ARG A 817 28.19 -3.39 15.70
C ARG A 817 28.34 -1.95 16.27
N ASN A 818 27.80 -1.70 17.46
CA ASN A 818 27.69 -0.38 18.13
C ASN A 818 26.81 0.70 17.46
N VAL A 819 26.24 0.43 16.29
CA VAL A 819 25.29 1.31 15.58
C VAL A 819 23.88 1.09 16.13
N ARG A 820 23.15 2.17 16.45
CA ARG A 820 21.72 2.11 16.82
C ARG A 820 20.89 1.77 15.58
N LEU A 821 19.99 0.80 15.71
CA LEU A 821 19.13 0.38 14.59
C LEU A 821 17.97 1.38 14.36
N PRO A 822 17.44 1.51 13.13
CA PRO A 822 16.23 2.27 12.88
C PRO A 822 14.97 1.45 13.22
N TYR A 823 13.92 2.14 13.67
CA TYR A 823 12.58 1.57 13.86
C TYR A 823 11.58 2.20 12.88
N ILE A 824 11.20 3.47 13.11
CA ILE A 824 10.36 4.28 12.22
C ILE A 824 11.04 5.62 11.94
N LYS A 825 10.81 6.23 10.77
CA LYS A 825 11.33 7.56 10.36
C LYS A 825 10.28 8.31 9.52
N PHE A 826 10.12 9.62 9.79
CA PHE A 826 9.25 10.51 9.02
C PHE A 826 10.02 11.44 8.07
N ASN A 827 9.29 11.96 7.08
CA ASN A 827 9.66 13.18 6.35
C ASN A 827 9.60 14.43 7.24
N ARG A 828 10.39 15.47 6.92
CA ARG A 828 10.40 16.75 7.68
C ARG A 828 9.08 17.52 7.61
N GLN A 829 8.37 17.41 6.49
CA GLN A 829 7.01 17.94 6.29
C GLN A 829 6.18 16.78 5.72
N PRO A 830 5.57 15.94 6.57
CA PRO A 830 4.85 14.75 6.12
C PRO A 830 3.39 15.04 5.74
N LEU A 831 2.82 16.15 6.19
CA LEU A 831 1.42 16.52 5.96
C LEU A 831 1.27 17.48 4.76
N ASN A 832 0.09 17.45 4.14
CA ASN A 832 -0.31 18.45 3.15
C ASN A 832 -0.64 19.80 3.80
N ARG A 833 -0.35 20.93 3.11
CA ARG A 833 -0.40 22.29 3.70
C ARG A 833 -1.78 22.74 4.20
N GLN A 834 -2.86 22.05 3.80
CA GLN A 834 -4.21 22.31 4.32
C GLN A 834 -4.36 21.84 5.78
N PHE A 835 -3.46 20.96 6.24
CA PHE A 835 -3.36 20.44 7.61
C PHE A 835 -2.11 20.95 8.35
N GLU A 836 -1.31 21.85 7.73
CA GLU A 836 -0.28 22.59 8.46
C GLU A 836 -0.97 23.62 9.38
N ILE A 837 -1.16 23.26 10.65
CA ILE A 837 -1.48 24.24 11.71
C ILE A 837 -0.46 25.38 11.60
N PRO A 838 -0.88 26.66 11.47
CA PRO A 838 0.04 27.78 11.38
C PRO A 838 0.88 27.88 12.65
N GLN A 839 2.09 27.31 12.61
CA GLN A 839 3.05 27.44 13.69
C GLN A 839 3.40 28.92 13.84
N PRO A 840 3.11 29.57 14.99
CA PRO A 840 3.67 30.90 15.24
C PRO A 840 5.19 30.74 15.28
N SER A 841 5.88 31.35 14.31
CA SER A 841 7.31 31.15 14.11
C SER A 841 8.09 31.27 15.42
N PRO A 842 8.75 30.20 15.90
CA PRO A 842 9.54 30.30 17.12
C PRO A 842 10.69 31.27 16.86
N VAL A 843 10.65 32.42 17.52
CA VAL A 843 11.73 33.41 17.49
C VAL A 843 12.93 32.77 18.18
N LEU A 844 13.90 32.32 17.37
CA LEU A 844 15.13 31.70 17.84
C LEU A 844 16.11 32.74 18.40
N GLU A 845 15.76 33.30 19.57
CA GLU A 845 16.75 33.89 20.47
C GLU A 845 17.19 32.86 21.51
N GLY A 846 18.51 32.79 21.77
CA GLY A 846 19.00 32.30 23.07
C GLY A 846 19.65 30.91 23.16
N ILE A 847 19.82 30.14 22.08
CA ILE A 847 20.64 28.91 22.11
C ILE A 847 21.85 29.05 21.18
N GLY A 848 23.04 29.17 21.78
CA GLY A 848 24.31 29.26 21.07
C GLY A 848 24.83 27.91 20.54
N PRO A 849 25.97 27.89 19.83
CA PRO A 849 26.57 26.65 19.34
C PRO A 849 26.98 25.73 20.49
N LEU A 850 26.60 24.46 20.39
CA LEU A 850 27.04 23.41 21.31
C LEU A 850 28.48 22.97 20.99
N PRO A 851 29.24 22.48 22.00
CA PRO A 851 30.59 21.95 21.83
C PRO A 851 30.65 20.56 21.18
#